data_AF-A0A365Y046-F1
#
_entry.id   AF-A0A365Y046-F1
#
_cell.length_a   1.000
_cell.length_b   1.000
_cell.length_c   1.000
_cell.angle_alpha   90.00
_cell.angle_beta   90.00
_cell.angle_gamma   90.00
#
_symmetry.space_group_name_H-M   'P 1'
#
loop_
_entity.id
_entity.type
_entity.pdbx_description
1 polymer ?
#
loop_
_entity_poly.entity_id
_entity_poly.type
_entity_poly.pdbx_seq_one_letter_code
_entity_poly.pdbx_strand_id
1 'polypeptide(L)'
;MNRISLKLMAIGCLLVALFAASSFNASAQYRLRFNGASNFVELNGKDLPPPYTVECLVSRNKVTTYSTLLTAGDYESGIRLEQYNNTNKIGLTQKGKFDVLFDYELPVGKLTHLALVADSTGTSLYIDGKFIQKIDKTIPLPRNQIGLDADGFGTLNATVDELRMWDTTLAPQTIARLAFKAVTDKDPAYNHLLHYYTFDEGSGNVVKDHKGTLNGKIFLATYEKVYPLDIAITNIVAPLNGKDHFSSKEPVIIRVTNLGTRPVAAPVKIQYTLGYGSPVKTVTVPFNTQPLPPYAIRDIQLETADLSAKGIWPLEVRAILPGDENTGNNTLSTHLLLKKVPLTDIKKVVQKPGIIDFTLGNAFVQLQWAAEDIYRLQVNSNGKFEAATQNGIVVWNGDKPVAYTLKDRKTFYEISTTKVTLYVYKAPFRIAMYDKAGKLVMEETAPLSMGEYATQTLRRGPQDHFYGGGMQNGNFSHRDSIVNIRNNFGNWGANTTSNPAPFFVSTAGYGIFRNTFNKGTYDFRDTVVLQHEGYSLDAWYFYGPSLKTVLEQYTHVTGRPFMVPRWGLEFGDADCYNKKGVTGDVIKKVAEKYREQNIPGGWILPNDGYGCGYQGLDTVVQRLHQLGFYTGLWTENGVEKIKDEVGRLGTRCMKLDVAWVGPGYKWGLDGCRAAFNGIEQNADARGFVWCVAGWAGTQRYATVWSGDQSGNWEYIRFHIPTVIGSGLSGFNYATGDVDGIFKGSAKTYVRDMQWKCFTPVYMAISGWAKANKQPWAYGEPYTAINRKYMQLKMRLTPYMYSYCREAYESGTPVCRAMVLEYPKDTITWGRETQYQFMSGQYLLVAPVYKDEEKRDSIYLPAGQWTDFDNGTVYQGGRWLNDFAAPLDKLPLFVKQGAIIPKYPAMLYDAEKPKDTLTLEIYPGADGHFKLYEDDGATLAYRKDNAYAYTNISSATAGKEIRIKVAASTGTYRGQLPQRSLKLEVFSNTRPKAVTLNGKPLRWSFDATCKKGCIFIDAGILDIRQLADIQLTIE
;
A
#
# COMPACT_ATOMS: atom_id res chain seq x y z
N MET A 1 4.11 24.09 -80.35
CA MET A 1 5.31 24.08 -81.23
C MET A 1 6.41 23.29 -80.54
N ASN A 2 6.86 22.21 -81.20
CA ASN A 2 8.21 21.59 -81.28
C ASN A 2 9.23 21.80 -80.14
N ARG A 3 9.69 20.71 -79.48
CA ARG A 3 10.94 19.91 -79.74
C ARG A 3 12.24 20.71 -79.52
N ILE A 4 13.17 20.28 -78.66
CA ILE A 4 14.36 19.43 -78.97
C ILE A 4 15.04 19.01 -77.63
N SER A 5 15.12 17.71 -77.31
CA SER A 5 16.31 16.80 -77.20
C SER A 5 17.49 17.28 -76.31
N LEU A 6 17.88 16.60 -75.22
CA LEU A 6 18.65 15.34 -75.07
C LEU A 6 19.92 15.21 -75.94
N LYS A 7 21.10 15.32 -75.29
CA LYS A 7 22.30 14.41 -75.27
C LYS A 7 23.67 15.09 -75.45
N LEU A 8 24.52 14.91 -74.43
CA LEU A 8 25.97 14.57 -74.44
C LEU A 8 26.33 14.30 -72.95
N MET A 9 26.58 13.08 -72.44
CA MET A 9 27.77 12.19 -72.60
C MET A 9 29.09 13.00 -72.54
N ALA A 10 30.10 12.75 -71.71
CA ALA A 10 30.49 11.55 -70.96
C ALA A 10 31.48 11.89 -69.81
N ILE A 11 31.39 11.11 -68.72
CA ILE A 11 32.49 10.43 -68.00
C ILE A 11 33.78 11.22 -67.75
N GLY A 12 33.92 11.68 -66.50
CA GLY A 12 35.19 11.77 -65.77
C GLY A 12 35.03 10.99 -64.45
N CYS A 13 35.66 9.83 -64.37
CA CYS A 13 35.62 8.86 -63.28
C CYS A 13 36.39 9.28 -62.02
N LEU A 14 35.92 8.73 -60.88
CA LEU A 14 36.66 8.18 -59.71
C LEU A 14 37.81 8.98 -59.04
N LEU A 15 37.79 8.89 -57.69
CA LEU A 15 38.66 9.48 -56.66
C LEU A 15 38.37 10.97 -56.42
N VAL A 16 37.58 11.35 -55.41
CA VAL A 16 37.85 11.14 -53.98
C VAL A 16 36.57 10.75 -53.23
N ALA A 17 36.35 9.45 -53.07
CA ALA A 17 35.70 8.92 -51.88
C ALA A 17 36.84 8.48 -50.95
N LEU A 18 37.26 9.33 -50.00
CA LEU A 18 37.97 8.94 -48.78
C LEU A 18 38.18 10.19 -47.92
N PHE A 19 37.74 10.07 -46.67
CA PHE A 19 37.98 10.96 -45.53
C PHE A 19 37.42 12.39 -45.59
N ALA A 20 36.14 12.49 -45.23
CA ALA A 20 35.80 13.29 -44.05
C ALA A 20 34.95 12.42 -43.11
N ALA A 21 35.57 11.32 -42.64
CA ALA A 21 35.35 10.94 -41.26
C ALA A 21 35.86 12.13 -40.43
N SER A 22 34.99 13.12 -40.19
CA SER A 22 35.09 13.78 -38.90
C SER A 22 34.73 12.69 -37.92
N SER A 23 35.76 12.18 -37.26
CA SER A 23 35.62 11.63 -35.93
C SER A 23 34.86 12.68 -35.13
N PHE A 24 33.53 12.57 -35.13
CA PHE A 24 32.74 13.10 -34.05
C PHE A 24 33.22 12.32 -32.82
N ASN A 25 34.20 12.89 -32.12
CA ASN A 25 34.20 12.83 -30.67
C ASN A 25 32.95 13.60 -30.21
N ALA A 26 31.77 13.03 -30.46
CA ALA A 26 30.55 13.48 -29.83
C ALA A 26 30.61 12.94 -28.40
N SER A 27 30.59 13.83 -27.42
CA SER A 27 30.03 13.48 -26.12
C SER A 27 28.77 12.64 -26.34
N ALA A 28 28.60 11.56 -25.58
CA ALA A 28 27.37 10.77 -25.67
C ALA A 28 26.16 11.72 -25.51
N GLN A 29 25.17 11.60 -26.40
CA GLN A 29 23.93 12.37 -26.31
C GLN A 29 22.98 11.68 -25.33
N TYR A 30 22.28 12.47 -24.53
CA TYR A 30 21.31 12.00 -23.55
C TYR A 30 20.05 12.85 -23.62
N ARG A 31 18.96 12.28 -23.10
CA ARG A 31 17.67 12.95 -22.93
C ARG A 31 17.09 12.60 -21.58
N LEU A 32 16.12 13.37 -21.10
CA LEU A 32 15.55 13.15 -19.78
C LEU A 32 14.28 12.31 -19.83
N ARG A 33 14.29 11.16 -19.16
CA ARG A 33 13.18 10.22 -19.12
C ARG A 33 12.39 10.33 -17.82
N PHE A 34 11.08 10.51 -17.95
CA PHE A 34 10.09 10.46 -16.87
C PHE A 34 9.24 9.19 -17.01
N ASN A 35 8.98 8.53 -15.90
CA ASN A 35 8.39 7.17 -15.87
C ASN A 35 6.92 7.14 -15.43
N GLY A 36 6.29 8.30 -15.22
CA GLY A 36 4.91 8.44 -14.74
C GLY A 36 4.70 7.95 -13.32
N ALA A 37 5.74 8.05 -12.49
CA ALA A 37 5.65 8.06 -11.04
C ALA A 37 5.99 9.47 -10.54
N SER A 38 6.20 9.70 -9.24
CA SER A 38 6.50 11.03 -8.67
C SER A 38 7.90 11.56 -9.02
N ASN A 39 8.35 11.45 -10.27
CA ASN A 39 9.58 12.04 -10.77
C ASN A 39 9.37 13.38 -11.46
N PHE A 40 10.26 14.32 -11.19
CA PHE A 40 10.17 15.69 -11.67
C PHE A 40 11.54 16.37 -11.68
N VAL A 41 11.60 17.54 -12.31
CA VAL A 41 12.70 18.48 -12.18
C VAL A 41 12.19 19.74 -11.51
N GLU A 42 12.83 20.14 -10.42
CA GLU A 42 12.57 21.41 -9.77
C GLU A 42 13.44 22.50 -10.40
N LEU A 43 12.81 23.55 -10.92
CA LEU A 43 13.49 24.71 -11.51
C LEU A 43 13.47 25.93 -10.58
N ASN A 44 12.41 26.11 -9.79
CA ASN A 44 12.19 27.26 -8.90
C ASN A 44 12.22 28.63 -9.62
N GLY A 45 11.89 28.67 -10.91
CA GLY A 45 11.82 29.90 -11.70
C GLY A 45 10.51 30.66 -11.47
N LYS A 46 10.57 31.99 -11.50
CA LYS A 46 9.38 32.86 -11.47
C LYS A 46 8.64 32.77 -12.81
N ASP A 47 7.32 32.60 -12.84
CA ASP A 47 6.62 32.54 -14.13
C ASP A 47 6.71 33.87 -14.92
N LEU A 48 6.63 33.78 -16.25
CA LEU A 48 6.72 34.94 -17.16
C LEU A 48 5.37 35.19 -17.86
N PRO A 49 4.76 36.38 -17.80
CA PRO A 49 3.55 36.67 -18.54
C PRO A 49 3.80 36.67 -20.06
N PRO A 50 2.76 36.42 -20.90
CA PRO A 50 2.85 36.61 -22.34
C PRO A 50 3.33 38.04 -22.72
N PRO A 51 4.06 38.21 -23.85
CA PRO A 51 4.33 37.21 -24.87
C PRO A 51 5.50 36.27 -24.53
N TYR A 52 5.38 35.00 -24.93
CA TYR A 52 6.46 34.02 -24.82
C TYR A 52 6.33 32.90 -25.85
N THR A 53 7.41 32.14 -26.04
CA THR A 53 7.38 30.84 -26.71
C THR A 53 8.03 29.79 -25.81
N VAL A 54 7.45 28.60 -25.75
CA VAL A 54 8.10 27.43 -25.14
C VAL A 54 8.06 26.28 -26.12
N GLU A 55 9.19 25.61 -26.31
CA GLU A 55 9.29 24.47 -27.21
C GLU A 55 10.16 23.37 -26.61
N CYS A 56 9.89 22.12 -26.97
CA CYS A 56 10.70 20.97 -26.59
C CYS A 56 10.55 19.84 -27.60
N LEU A 57 11.49 18.90 -27.59
CA LEU A 57 11.30 17.58 -28.15
C LEU A 57 10.68 16.68 -27.07
N VAL A 58 9.56 16.02 -27.38
CA VAL A 58 8.82 15.21 -26.40
C VAL A 58 8.23 13.97 -27.03
N SER A 59 8.34 12.83 -26.34
CA SER A 59 7.79 11.54 -26.74
C SER A 59 7.05 10.93 -25.56
N ARG A 60 5.77 10.56 -25.69
CA ARG A 60 5.11 9.79 -24.63
C ARG A 60 5.73 8.40 -24.55
N ASN A 61 6.05 7.95 -23.35
CA ASN A 61 6.49 6.58 -23.12
C ASN A 61 5.31 5.60 -23.07
N LYS A 62 4.15 6.08 -22.59
CA LYS A 62 2.87 5.37 -22.63
C LYS A 62 1.71 6.38 -22.58
N VAL A 63 0.51 5.94 -22.92
CA VAL A 63 -0.70 6.72 -22.64
C VAL A 63 -0.98 6.69 -21.14
N THR A 64 -1.24 7.83 -20.54
CA THR A 64 -1.57 7.99 -19.11
C THR A 64 -2.87 8.75 -18.99
N THR A 65 -3.54 8.62 -17.85
CA THR A 65 -4.82 9.29 -17.57
C THR A 65 -4.69 10.79 -17.30
N TYR A 66 -3.51 11.23 -16.88
CA TYR A 66 -3.17 12.63 -16.66
C TYR A 66 -1.63 12.80 -16.73
N SER A 67 -1.12 13.91 -17.28
CA SER A 67 0.32 14.08 -17.56
C SER A 67 0.69 15.54 -17.77
N THR A 68 1.63 16.02 -16.97
CA THR A 68 2.05 17.43 -16.92
C THR A 68 3.43 17.61 -17.52
N LEU A 69 3.59 18.55 -18.45
CA LEU A 69 4.91 18.92 -18.96
C LEU A 69 5.57 19.95 -18.05
N LEU A 70 4.92 21.09 -17.83
CA LEU A 70 5.43 22.21 -17.02
C LEU A 70 4.38 22.71 -16.04
N THR A 71 4.82 23.04 -14.83
CA THR A 71 3.98 23.57 -13.74
C THR A 71 4.46 24.93 -13.29
N ALA A 72 3.50 25.81 -13.02
CA ALA A 72 3.74 27.20 -12.62
C ALA A 72 4.03 27.27 -11.11
N GLY A 73 4.51 28.42 -10.64
CA GLY A 73 4.83 28.65 -9.22
C GLY A 73 3.59 28.67 -8.31
N ASP A 74 2.40 28.84 -8.88
CA ASP A 74 1.13 28.66 -8.17
C ASP A 74 0.75 27.17 -7.98
N TYR A 75 1.48 26.25 -8.64
CA TYR A 75 1.22 24.81 -8.74
C TYR A 75 -0.14 24.42 -9.38
N GLU A 76 -1.03 25.37 -9.58
CA GLU A 76 -2.39 25.22 -10.11
C GLU A 76 -2.46 25.39 -11.63
N SER A 77 -1.50 26.11 -12.20
CA SER A 77 -1.41 26.38 -13.63
C SER A 77 -0.31 25.54 -14.29
N GLY A 78 -0.54 25.10 -15.53
CA GLY A 78 0.47 24.30 -16.22
C GLY A 78 0.13 23.92 -17.65
N ILE A 79 1.16 23.48 -18.37
CA ILE A 79 1.06 22.88 -19.70
C ILE A 79 0.95 21.38 -19.53
N ARG A 80 -0.11 20.79 -20.06
CA ARG A 80 -0.40 19.36 -19.93
C ARG A 80 -0.13 18.65 -21.25
N LEU A 81 0.51 17.49 -21.17
CA LEU A 81 0.53 16.57 -22.31
C LEU A 81 -0.76 15.77 -22.36
N GLU A 82 -1.44 15.56 -21.24
CA GLU A 82 -2.73 14.89 -21.11
C GLU A 82 -3.64 15.72 -20.21
N GLN A 83 -4.77 16.18 -20.77
CA GLN A 83 -5.74 16.96 -20.02
C GLN A 83 -6.66 16.10 -19.14
N TYR A 84 -7.28 16.69 -18.12
CA TYR A 84 -8.23 15.99 -17.25
C TYR A 84 -9.32 15.31 -18.09
N ASN A 85 -9.76 14.12 -17.68
CA ASN A 85 -10.74 13.26 -18.38
C ASN A 85 -10.21 12.39 -19.54
N ASN A 86 -8.92 11.99 -19.52
CA ASN A 86 -8.32 11.00 -20.43
C ASN A 86 -8.52 11.33 -21.92
N THR A 87 -8.41 12.61 -22.27
CA THR A 87 -8.69 13.08 -23.63
C THR A 87 -7.57 12.74 -24.62
N ASN A 88 -6.40 12.32 -24.16
CA ASN A 88 -5.18 12.14 -24.93
C ASN A 88 -4.61 13.42 -25.55
N LYS A 89 -5.13 14.58 -25.19
CA LYS A 89 -4.81 15.85 -25.85
C LYS A 89 -3.92 16.75 -25.02
N ILE A 90 -3.06 17.50 -25.71
CA ILE A 90 -2.24 18.58 -25.14
C ILE A 90 -3.18 19.70 -24.70
N GLY A 91 -2.89 20.36 -23.58
CA GLY A 91 -3.74 21.43 -23.08
C GLY A 91 -3.08 22.40 -22.13
N LEU A 92 -3.85 23.41 -21.72
CA LEU A 92 -3.52 24.38 -20.69
C LEU A 92 -4.53 24.27 -19.55
N THR A 93 -4.01 24.18 -18.33
CA THR A 93 -4.82 24.22 -17.10
C THR A 93 -4.52 25.48 -16.32
N GLN A 94 -5.58 26.09 -15.77
CA GLN A 94 -5.51 26.93 -14.60
C GLN A 94 -6.62 26.50 -13.64
N LYS A 95 -6.24 25.79 -12.56
CA LYS A 95 -7.18 25.15 -11.62
C LYS A 95 -8.22 26.17 -11.11
N GLY A 96 -9.48 25.74 -11.07
CA GLY A 96 -10.60 26.59 -10.67
C GLY A 96 -11.01 27.66 -11.69
N LYS A 97 -10.29 27.82 -12.82
CA LYS A 97 -10.64 28.79 -13.88
C LYS A 97 -10.99 28.13 -15.20
N PHE A 98 -10.06 27.38 -15.80
CA PHE A 98 -10.30 26.70 -17.07
C PHE A 98 -9.40 25.49 -17.26
N ASP A 99 -9.87 24.60 -18.13
CA ASP A 99 -9.12 23.46 -18.62
C ASP A 99 -9.40 23.28 -20.12
N VAL A 100 -8.43 23.64 -20.96
CA VAL A 100 -8.65 23.76 -22.41
C VAL A 100 -7.66 22.91 -23.20
N LEU A 101 -8.18 22.31 -24.28
CA LEU A 101 -7.49 21.32 -25.10
C LEU A 101 -7.08 21.96 -26.43
N PHE A 102 -5.93 21.54 -26.96
CA PHE A 102 -5.69 21.54 -28.39
C PHE A 102 -6.20 20.23 -29.00
N ASP A 103 -6.67 20.26 -30.24
CA ASP A 103 -7.10 19.08 -30.99
C ASP A 103 -5.88 18.31 -31.55
N TYR A 104 -4.98 17.92 -30.64
CA TYR A 104 -3.78 17.16 -30.98
C TYR A 104 -3.40 16.20 -29.87
N GLU A 105 -3.30 14.93 -30.23
CA GLU A 105 -2.80 13.88 -29.35
C GLU A 105 -1.32 13.61 -29.62
N LEU A 106 -0.49 13.73 -28.57
CA LEU A 106 0.94 13.47 -28.69
C LEU A 106 1.18 11.95 -28.82
N PRO A 107 1.87 11.47 -29.87
CA PRO A 107 2.06 10.04 -30.10
C PRO A 107 2.96 9.38 -29.04
N VAL A 108 2.64 8.12 -28.72
CA VAL A 108 3.53 7.24 -27.94
C VAL A 108 4.69 6.75 -28.79
N GLY A 109 5.90 6.85 -28.25
CA GLY A 109 7.12 6.33 -28.85
C GLY A 109 7.62 7.09 -30.08
N LYS A 110 7.12 8.31 -30.33
CA LYS A 110 7.63 9.22 -31.36
C LYS A 110 8.08 10.54 -30.71
N LEU A 111 9.37 10.84 -30.80
CA LEU A 111 9.89 12.14 -30.42
C LEU A 111 9.33 13.20 -31.38
N THR A 112 8.61 14.15 -30.81
CA THR A 112 7.82 15.14 -31.54
C THR A 112 8.26 16.52 -31.08
N HIS A 113 8.47 17.44 -32.00
CA HIS A 113 8.71 18.83 -31.65
C HIS A 113 7.38 19.49 -31.29
N LEU A 114 7.27 19.97 -30.06
CA LEU A 114 6.11 20.69 -29.54
C LEU A 114 6.54 22.13 -29.30
N ALA A 115 5.77 23.10 -29.83
CA ALA A 115 5.97 24.51 -29.51
C ALA A 115 4.63 25.21 -29.21
N LEU A 116 4.58 25.95 -28.11
CA LEU A 116 3.46 26.79 -27.71
C LEU A 116 3.89 28.26 -27.77
N VAL A 117 3.17 29.05 -28.55
CA VAL A 117 3.38 30.50 -28.70
C VAL A 117 2.21 31.23 -28.05
N ALA A 118 2.48 31.93 -26.96
CA ALA A 118 1.47 32.65 -26.19
C ALA A 118 1.60 34.17 -26.39
N ASP A 119 0.46 34.82 -26.63
CA ASP A 119 0.32 36.28 -26.70
C ASP A 119 -0.82 36.74 -25.79
N SER A 120 -1.17 38.03 -25.80
CA SER A 120 -2.24 38.59 -24.96
C SER A 120 -3.65 38.11 -25.33
N THR A 121 -3.81 37.48 -26.49
CA THR A 121 -5.11 37.06 -27.07
C THR A 121 -5.31 35.55 -27.05
N GLY A 122 -4.26 34.75 -26.87
CA GLY A 122 -4.36 33.30 -26.84
C GLY A 122 -3.03 32.57 -27.00
N THR A 123 -3.12 31.25 -27.18
CA THR A 123 -1.95 30.36 -27.32
C THR A 123 -2.07 29.51 -28.59
N SER A 124 -1.04 29.50 -29.41
CA SER A 124 -0.93 28.71 -30.63
C SER A 124 -0.05 27.47 -30.41
N LEU A 125 -0.52 26.31 -30.84
CA LEU A 125 0.24 25.06 -30.87
C LEU A 125 0.85 24.82 -32.25
N TYR A 126 2.13 24.49 -32.26
CA TYR A 126 2.87 24.00 -33.40
C TYR A 126 3.44 22.63 -33.10
N ILE A 127 3.38 21.72 -34.08
CA ILE A 127 3.95 20.38 -34.00
C ILE A 127 4.85 20.12 -35.21
N ASP A 128 6.07 19.63 -34.96
CA ASP A 128 7.07 19.36 -36.00
C ASP A 128 7.26 20.57 -36.94
N GLY A 129 7.28 21.77 -36.35
CA GLY A 129 7.39 23.03 -37.08
C GLY A 129 6.13 23.55 -37.76
N LYS A 130 4.99 22.84 -37.69
CA LYS A 130 3.75 23.17 -38.40
C LYS A 130 2.67 23.67 -37.44
N PHE A 131 1.95 24.72 -37.83
CA PHE A 131 0.81 25.21 -37.06
C PHE A 131 -0.29 24.16 -37.00
N ILE A 132 -0.86 23.95 -35.80
CA ILE A 132 -1.97 23.03 -35.56
C ILE A 132 -3.24 23.79 -35.23
N GLN A 133 -3.23 24.58 -34.16
CA GLN A 133 -4.42 25.28 -33.66
C GLN A 133 -4.03 26.48 -32.79
N LYS A 134 -4.90 27.49 -32.70
CA LYS A 134 -4.86 28.54 -31.68
C LYS A 134 -6.10 28.45 -30.78
N ILE A 135 -5.90 28.61 -29.48
CA ILE A 135 -6.97 28.70 -28.47
C ILE A 135 -6.99 30.10 -27.85
N ASP A 136 -8.14 30.54 -27.35
CA ASP A 136 -8.38 31.88 -26.79
C ASP A 136 -7.95 32.04 -25.32
N LYS A 137 -7.12 31.12 -24.82
CA LYS A 137 -6.60 31.11 -23.46
C LYS A 137 -5.09 31.19 -23.44
N THR A 138 -4.57 31.77 -22.37
CA THR A 138 -3.15 31.84 -22.07
C THR A 138 -2.93 31.71 -20.57
N ILE A 139 -1.77 31.21 -20.19
CA ILE A 139 -1.26 31.19 -18.82
C ILE A 139 0.12 31.85 -18.83
N PRO A 140 0.63 32.37 -17.71
CA PRO A 140 2.05 32.68 -17.60
C PRO A 140 2.90 31.46 -17.96
N LEU A 141 4.04 31.65 -18.64
CA LEU A 141 5.01 30.60 -18.95
C LEU A 141 5.42 29.92 -17.65
N PRO A 142 5.07 28.64 -17.46
CA PRO A 142 5.38 27.93 -16.24
C PRO A 142 6.88 27.65 -16.15
N ARG A 143 7.54 28.11 -15.08
CA ARG A 143 9.01 27.94 -14.87
C ARG A 143 9.37 27.31 -13.52
N ASN A 144 8.41 26.76 -12.80
CA ASN A 144 8.66 26.22 -11.46
C ASN A 144 9.12 24.76 -11.48
N GLN A 145 8.43 23.90 -12.22
CA GLN A 145 8.74 22.46 -12.30
C GLN A 145 8.52 21.87 -13.70
N ILE A 146 9.27 20.82 -14.01
CA ILE A 146 9.05 19.94 -15.16
C ILE A 146 8.54 18.59 -14.62
N GLY A 147 7.40 18.14 -15.13
CA GLY A 147 6.98 16.74 -14.99
C GLY A 147 6.04 16.37 -13.83
N LEU A 148 5.65 17.33 -12.99
CA LEU A 148 4.75 17.09 -11.84
C LEU A 148 3.83 18.28 -11.60
N ASP A 149 2.59 18.02 -11.15
CA ASP A 149 1.59 19.01 -10.76
C ASP A 149 1.49 19.19 -9.23
N ALA A 150 0.67 20.16 -8.77
CA ALA A 150 0.43 20.41 -7.34
C ALA A 150 0.03 19.17 -6.52
N ASP A 151 -0.80 18.32 -7.13
CA ASP A 151 -1.52 17.27 -6.43
C ASP A 151 -0.78 15.91 -6.50
N GLY A 152 0.35 15.84 -7.20
CA GLY A 152 1.16 14.63 -7.37
C GLY A 152 0.54 13.55 -8.27
N PHE A 153 -0.58 13.85 -8.94
CA PHE A 153 -1.33 12.92 -9.80
C PHE A 153 -0.95 13.05 -11.29
N GLY A 154 -0.50 14.22 -11.73
CA GLY A 154 -0.20 14.55 -13.12
C GLY A 154 1.23 14.25 -13.53
N THR A 155 1.77 13.14 -13.05
CA THR A 155 3.16 12.74 -13.29
C THR A 155 3.43 12.51 -14.77
N LEU A 156 4.52 13.08 -15.27
CA LEU A 156 4.93 12.94 -16.66
C LEU A 156 5.40 11.53 -16.96
N ASN A 157 4.83 10.92 -18.00
CA ASN A 157 5.34 9.69 -18.58
C ASN A 157 5.80 9.90 -20.02
N ALA A 158 6.84 10.71 -20.14
CA ALA A 158 7.41 11.09 -21.41
C ALA A 158 8.92 11.17 -21.30
N THR A 159 9.57 11.12 -22.45
CA THR A 159 10.95 11.53 -22.59
C THR A 159 10.97 12.94 -23.17
N VAL A 160 11.74 13.82 -22.55
CA VAL A 160 11.88 15.23 -22.92
C VAL A 160 13.32 15.51 -23.29
N ASP A 161 13.49 16.27 -24.35
CA ASP A 161 14.78 16.71 -24.87
C ASP A 161 14.65 18.15 -25.38
N GLU A 162 15.76 18.88 -25.50
CA GLU A 162 15.83 20.18 -26.18
C GLU A 162 14.77 21.21 -25.72
N LEU A 163 14.53 21.34 -24.41
CA LEU A 163 13.53 22.28 -23.84
C LEU A 163 14.04 23.72 -23.87
N ARG A 164 13.31 24.62 -24.52
CA ARG A 164 13.66 26.01 -24.73
C ARG A 164 12.52 26.93 -24.32
N MET A 165 12.89 28.03 -23.68
CA MET A 165 11.97 29.07 -23.22
C MET A 165 12.42 30.42 -23.77
N TRP A 166 11.50 31.16 -24.38
CA TRP A 166 11.76 32.42 -25.07
C TRP A 166 10.88 33.54 -24.51
N ASP A 167 11.41 34.75 -24.34
CA ASP A 167 10.67 35.93 -23.87
C ASP A 167 9.90 36.68 -24.98
N THR A 168 9.71 36.02 -26.12
CA THR A 168 9.07 36.59 -27.30
C THR A 168 8.25 35.54 -28.03
N THR A 169 7.33 35.97 -28.90
CA THR A 169 6.66 35.09 -29.85
C THR A 169 7.58 34.78 -31.03
N LEU A 170 7.90 33.53 -31.27
CA LEU A 170 8.65 33.13 -32.45
C LEU A 170 7.74 33.08 -33.69
N ALA A 171 8.28 33.53 -34.83
CA ALA A 171 7.59 33.41 -36.11
C ALA A 171 7.49 31.93 -36.56
N PRO A 172 6.43 31.52 -37.28
CA PRO A 172 6.26 30.15 -37.76
C PRO A 172 7.48 29.60 -38.53
N GLN A 173 8.15 30.44 -39.33
CA GLN A 173 9.34 30.05 -40.08
C GLN A 173 10.53 29.75 -39.16
N THR A 174 10.65 30.48 -38.04
CA THR A 174 11.67 30.23 -37.02
C THR A 174 11.39 28.92 -36.30
N ILE A 175 10.14 28.68 -35.90
CA ILE A 175 9.70 27.43 -35.25
C ILE A 175 9.98 26.23 -36.17
N ALA A 176 9.63 26.33 -37.45
CA ALA A 176 9.90 25.28 -38.44
C ALA A 176 11.40 25.03 -38.66
N ARG A 177 12.21 26.09 -38.65
CA ARG A 177 13.66 25.99 -38.83
C ARG A 177 14.35 25.34 -37.63
N LEU A 178 13.87 25.62 -36.42
CA LEU A 178 14.42 25.15 -35.14
C LEU A 178 13.93 23.77 -34.72
N ALA A 179 12.85 23.26 -35.35
CA ALA A 179 12.37 21.91 -35.13
C ALA A 179 13.51 20.88 -35.32
N PHE A 180 13.76 20.07 -34.28
CA PHE A 180 14.81 19.04 -34.23
C PHE A 180 16.26 19.54 -34.42
N LYS A 181 16.54 20.83 -34.24
CA LYS A 181 17.89 21.39 -34.37
C LYS A 181 18.29 22.16 -33.13
N ALA A 182 19.51 21.95 -32.63
CA ALA A 182 20.06 22.73 -31.54
C ALA A 182 20.08 24.23 -31.85
N VAL A 183 19.84 25.06 -30.83
CA VAL A 183 19.94 26.52 -30.95
C VAL A 183 21.37 26.94 -30.64
N THR A 184 21.96 27.75 -31.53
CA THR A 184 23.31 28.31 -31.32
C THR A 184 23.24 29.81 -31.09
N ASP A 185 24.32 30.38 -30.57
CA ASP A 185 24.51 31.82 -30.39
C ASP A 185 24.43 32.64 -31.69
N LYS A 186 24.48 31.97 -32.85
CA LYS A 186 24.31 32.55 -34.18
C LYS A 186 22.84 32.67 -34.62
N ASP A 187 21.89 32.16 -33.84
CA ASP A 187 20.47 32.24 -34.20
C ASP A 187 19.97 33.69 -34.08
N PRO A 188 19.25 34.24 -35.09
CA PRO A 188 18.70 35.59 -35.01
C PRO A 188 17.79 35.85 -33.79
N ALA A 189 17.15 34.80 -33.25
CA ALA A 189 16.30 34.91 -32.07
C ALA A 189 17.06 34.66 -30.75
N TYR A 190 18.36 34.35 -30.78
CA TYR A 190 19.12 33.89 -29.60
C TYR A 190 19.10 34.87 -28.42
N ASN A 191 19.02 36.18 -28.69
CA ASN A 191 18.93 37.21 -27.66
C ASN A 191 17.62 37.13 -26.83
N HIS A 192 16.59 36.49 -27.37
CA HIS A 192 15.31 36.25 -26.72
C HIS A 192 15.23 34.87 -26.03
N LEU A 193 16.28 34.05 -26.11
CA LEU A 193 16.33 32.75 -25.46
C LEU A 193 16.63 32.92 -23.97
N LEU A 194 15.64 32.64 -23.12
CA LEU A 194 15.75 32.73 -21.67
C LEU A 194 16.49 31.54 -21.08
N HIS A 195 16.01 30.33 -21.40
CA HIS A 195 16.54 29.09 -20.87
C HIS A 195 16.59 28.03 -21.94
N TYR A 196 17.62 27.20 -21.88
CA TYR A 196 17.80 26.09 -22.81
C TYR A 196 18.43 24.88 -22.11
N TYR A 197 17.67 23.79 -22.06
CA TYR A 197 18.06 22.51 -21.47
C TYR A 197 18.18 21.46 -22.57
N THR A 198 19.40 20.97 -22.82
CA THR A 198 19.63 19.85 -23.76
C THR A 198 19.56 18.49 -23.08
N PHE A 199 19.67 18.44 -21.75
CA PHE A 199 19.66 17.19 -20.98
C PHE A 199 20.78 16.19 -21.34
N ASP A 200 21.89 16.68 -21.90
CA ASP A 200 23.05 15.88 -22.33
C ASP A 200 24.04 15.56 -21.20
N GLU A 201 23.73 15.85 -19.93
CA GLU A 201 24.70 15.65 -18.82
C GLU A 201 25.00 14.18 -18.54
N GLY A 202 24.08 13.29 -18.92
CA GLY A 202 24.25 11.82 -18.89
C GLY A 202 24.29 11.15 -17.52
N SER A 203 24.47 11.92 -16.45
CA SER A 203 24.42 11.46 -15.06
C SER A 203 24.28 12.64 -14.09
N GLY A 204 23.98 12.35 -12.82
CA GLY A 204 23.80 13.36 -11.78
C GLY A 204 22.35 13.78 -11.59
N ASN A 205 22.13 14.77 -10.73
CA ASN A 205 20.81 15.25 -10.35
C ASN A 205 20.59 16.73 -10.67
N VAL A 206 21.34 17.28 -11.63
CA VAL A 206 21.22 18.68 -12.04
C VAL A 206 21.10 18.74 -13.55
N VAL A 207 20.02 19.35 -14.04
CA VAL A 207 19.90 19.77 -15.44
C VAL A 207 20.41 21.19 -15.57
N LYS A 208 21.27 21.45 -16.54
CA LYS A 208 21.93 22.72 -16.73
C LYS A 208 21.17 23.55 -17.75
N ASP A 209 20.86 24.79 -17.35
CA ASP A 209 20.49 25.82 -18.30
C ASP A 209 21.77 26.28 -19.02
N HIS A 210 21.77 26.29 -20.36
CA HIS A 210 22.91 26.76 -21.15
C HIS A 210 23.27 28.23 -20.90
N LYS A 211 22.34 29.06 -20.38
CA LYS A 211 22.64 30.42 -19.90
C LYS A 211 23.16 30.45 -18.46
N GLY A 212 23.05 29.34 -17.73
CA GLY A 212 23.48 29.17 -16.34
C GLY A 212 22.61 29.87 -15.30
N THR A 213 21.43 30.38 -15.70
CA THR A 213 20.60 31.26 -14.85
C THR A 213 19.49 30.54 -14.11
N LEU A 214 19.07 29.36 -14.60
CA LEU A 214 18.00 28.56 -13.98
C LEU A 214 18.31 27.05 -14.08
N ASN A 215 19.38 26.60 -13.42
CA ASN A 215 19.67 25.16 -13.33
C ASN A 215 18.56 24.45 -12.53
N GLY A 216 18.18 23.27 -12.99
CA GLY A 216 17.14 22.46 -12.35
C GLY A 216 17.71 21.29 -11.55
N LYS A 217 17.01 20.87 -10.50
CA LYS A 217 17.34 19.68 -9.71
C LYS A 217 16.42 18.52 -10.08
N ILE A 218 17.00 17.38 -10.43
CA ILE A 218 16.29 16.16 -10.78
C ILE A 218 15.87 15.43 -9.50
N PHE A 219 14.60 15.02 -9.45
CA PHE A 219 14.03 14.11 -8.49
C PHE A 219 13.51 12.87 -9.25
N LEU A 220 14.19 11.73 -9.10
CA LEU A 220 13.79 10.41 -9.62
C LEU A 220 13.60 10.26 -11.16
N ALA A 221 13.82 11.31 -11.96
CA ALA A 221 13.95 11.18 -13.42
C ALA A 221 15.37 10.73 -13.78
N THR A 222 15.54 10.12 -14.96
CA THR A 222 16.79 9.46 -15.35
C THR A 222 17.25 9.90 -16.74
N TYR A 223 18.56 10.03 -16.93
CA TYR A 223 19.14 10.21 -18.25
C TYR A 223 19.02 8.93 -19.07
N GLU A 224 18.47 9.06 -20.27
CA GLU A 224 18.38 8.01 -21.27
C GLU A 224 19.43 8.28 -22.35
N LYS A 225 20.37 7.35 -22.52
CA LYS A 225 21.41 7.44 -23.55
C LYS A 225 20.81 7.31 -24.94
N VAL A 226 21.21 8.19 -25.85
CA VAL A 226 20.82 8.15 -27.26
C VAL A 226 21.96 7.56 -28.07
N TYR A 227 21.65 6.56 -28.89
CA TYR A 227 22.63 5.84 -29.71
C TYR A 227 22.57 6.29 -31.17
N PRO A 228 23.69 6.27 -31.91
CA PRO A 228 23.68 6.59 -33.34
C PRO A 228 22.72 5.72 -34.16
N LEU A 229 22.74 4.40 -33.97
CA LEU A 229 21.84 3.47 -34.65
C LEU A 229 21.06 2.63 -33.62
N ASP A 230 19.76 2.89 -33.48
CA ASP A 230 18.87 2.24 -32.51
C ASP A 230 17.47 2.07 -33.13
N ILE A 231 17.06 0.83 -33.36
CA ILE A 231 15.70 0.50 -33.75
C ILE A 231 14.98 -0.08 -32.54
N ALA A 232 13.75 0.34 -32.29
CA ALA A 232 12.97 -0.13 -31.15
C ALA A 232 11.59 -0.59 -31.60
N ILE A 233 11.04 -1.59 -30.93
CA ILE A 233 9.60 -1.91 -31.03
C ILE A 233 8.89 -1.15 -29.93
N THR A 234 8.05 -0.18 -30.30
CA THR A 234 7.50 0.78 -29.33
C THR A 234 6.04 0.55 -29.02
N ASN A 235 5.27 -0.11 -29.88
CA ASN A 235 3.85 -0.35 -29.62
C ASN A 235 3.23 -1.48 -30.46
N ILE A 236 2.05 -1.96 -30.05
CA ILE A 236 1.09 -2.64 -30.91
C ILE A 236 0.10 -1.61 -31.44
N VAL A 237 -0.06 -1.55 -32.76
CA VAL A 237 -0.97 -0.62 -33.45
C VAL A 237 -2.31 -1.29 -33.69
N ALA A 238 -2.30 -2.57 -34.07
CA ALA A 238 -3.49 -3.38 -34.25
C ALA A 238 -3.22 -4.87 -33.98
N PRO A 239 -4.19 -5.62 -33.47
CA PRO A 239 -5.40 -5.11 -32.83
C PRO A 239 -5.09 -4.49 -31.46
N LEU A 240 -5.86 -3.47 -31.07
CA LEU A 240 -5.83 -2.97 -29.70
C LEU A 240 -6.55 -3.94 -28.76
N ASN A 241 -6.07 -4.01 -27.51
CA ASN A 241 -6.72 -4.79 -26.45
C ASN A 241 -8.07 -4.18 -26.05
N GLY A 242 -8.93 -5.00 -25.43
CA GLY A 242 -10.22 -4.55 -24.91
C GLY A 242 -11.37 -4.56 -25.93
N LYS A 243 -11.15 -5.14 -27.13
CA LYS A 243 -12.23 -5.42 -28.09
C LYS A 243 -13.18 -6.48 -27.56
N ASP A 244 -14.46 -6.40 -27.94
CA ASP A 244 -15.43 -7.47 -27.64
C ASP A 244 -15.21 -8.71 -28.51
N HIS A 245 -14.77 -8.52 -29.76
CA HIS A 245 -14.47 -9.59 -30.72
C HIS A 245 -13.25 -9.24 -31.57
N PHE A 246 -12.50 -10.29 -31.97
CA PHE A 246 -11.50 -10.22 -33.04
C PHE A 246 -12.09 -10.84 -34.31
N SER A 247 -11.63 -10.40 -35.47
CA SER A 247 -12.04 -10.93 -36.77
C SER A 247 -11.21 -12.14 -37.20
N SER A 248 -11.68 -12.85 -38.23
CA SER A 248 -10.92 -13.92 -38.89
C SER A 248 -9.83 -13.43 -39.85
N LYS A 249 -9.74 -12.10 -40.03
CA LYS A 249 -8.72 -11.42 -40.84
C LYS A 249 -8.20 -10.21 -40.08
N GLU A 250 -7.78 -10.42 -38.83
CA GLU A 250 -7.33 -9.36 -37.95
C GLU A 250 -5.91 -8.93 -38.33
N PRO A 251 -5.66 -7.64 -38.63
CA PRO A 251 -4.32 -7.17 -38.92
C PRO A 251 -3.51 -7.11 -37.62
N VAL A 252 -2.34 -7.75 -37.62
CA VAL A 252 -1.36 -7.65 -36.53
C VAL A 252 -0.28 -6.68 -36.96
N ILE A 253 -0.34 -5.45 -36.43
CA ILE A 253 0.53 -4.34 -36.81
C ILE A 253 1.28 -3.89 -35.57
N ILE A 254 2.60 -3.82 -35.68
CA ILE A 254 3.49 -3.25 -34.66
C ILE A 254 3.99 -1.89 -35.11
N ARG A 255 4.46 -1.09 -34.16
CA ARG A 255 5.21 0.13 -34.42
C ARG A 255 6.69 -0.10 -34.17
N VAL A 256 7.48 0.20 -35.19
CA VAL A 256 8.94 0.26 -35.09
C VAL A 256 9.35 1.72 -35.12
N THR A 257 10.26 2.12 -34.24
CA THR A 257 10.77 3.49 -34.13
C THR A 257 12.27 3.48 -34.32
N ASN A 258 12.82 4.42 -35.10
CA ASN A 258 14.23 4.74 -35.04
C ASN A 258 14.47 5.68 -33.86
N LEU A 259 15.01 5.19 -32.75
CA LEU A 259 15.34 6.02 -31.59
C LEU A 259 16.75 6.62 -31.69
N GLY A 260 17.50 6.27 -32.74
CA GLY A 260 18.84 6.76 -32.96
C GLY A 260 18.93 8.08 -33.71
N THR A 261 20.14 8.65 -33.71
CA THR A 261 20.44 9.95 -34.34
C THR A 261 20.78 9.84 -35.82
N ARG A 262 20.94 8.62 -36.35
CA ARG A 262 21.20 8.35 -37.77
C ARG A 262 20.01 7.65 -38.43
N PRO A 263 19.80 7.84 -39.75
CA PRO A 263 18.79 7.08 -40.48
C PRO A 263 19.07 5.58 -40.45
N VAL A 264 18.03 4.76 -40.29
CA VAL A 264 18.12 3.31 -40.53
C VAL A 264 17.94 3.08 -42.03
N ALA A 265 19.03 2.69 -42.71
CA ALA A 265 19.09 2.50 -44.15
C ALA A 265 19.44 1.05 -44.56
N ALA A 266 19.42 0.11 -43.61
CA ALA A 266 19.64 -1.32 -43.85
C ALA A 266 18.32 -2.10 -43.67
N PRO A 267 18.12 -3.23 -44.35
CA PRO A 267 16.97 -4.08 -44.11
C PRO A 267 16.89 -4.54 -42.65
N VAL A 268 15.72 -4.41 -42.03
CA VAL A 268 15.46 -4.87 -40.66
C VAL A 268 14.63 -6.14 -40.73
N LYS A 269 15.06 -7.20 -40.04
CA LYS A 269 14.27 -8.43 -39.89
C LYS A 269 13.43 -8.34 -38.63
N ILE A 270 12.13 -8.49 -38.75
CA ILE A 270 11.20 -8.60 -37.64
C ILE A 270 10.81 -10.07 -37.49
N GLN A 271 11.29 -10.72 -36.43
CA GLN A 271 10.91 -12.08 -36.07
C GLN A 271 9.78 -12.04 -35.06
N TYR A 272 8.79 -12.93 -35.19
CA TYR A 272 7.70 -12.97 -34.21
C TYR A 272 7.05 -14.34 -34.08
N THR A 273 6.37 -14.56 -32.96
CA THR A 273 5.43 -15.67 -32.74
C THR A 273 4.08 -15.12 -32.29
N LEU A 274 3.00 -15.69 -32.83
CA LEU A 274 1.63 -15.33 -32.49
C LEU A 274 0.87 -16.59 -32.09
N GLY A 275 0.47 -16.69 -30.83
CA GLY A 275 -0.10 -17.91 -30.25
C GLY A 275 0.94 -18.83 -29.60
N TYR A 276 0.49 -19.61 -28.60
CA TYR A 276 1.35 -20.53 -27.86
C TYR A 276 1.90 -21.65 -28.75
N GLY A 277 3.22 -21.83 -28.75
CA GLY A 277 3.89 -22.88 -29.53
C GLY A 277 3.91 -22.64 -31.04
N SER A 278 3.51 -21.47 -31.51
CA SER A 278 3.58 -21.10 -32.92
C SER A 278 5.03 -20.99 -33.40
N PRO A 279 5.34 -21.39 -34.65
CA PRO A 279 6.66 -21.23 -35.23
C PRO A 279 7.04 -19.76 -35.38
N VAL A 280 8.34 -19.46 -35.30
CA VAL A 280 8.86 -18.11 -35.54
C VAL A 280 8.67 -17.75 -37.02
N LYS A 281 7.93 -16.68 -37.28
CA LYS A 281 7.77 -16.06 -38.59
C LYS A 281 8.73 -14.87 -38.73
N THR A 282 9.08 -14.49 -39.96
CA THR A 282 9.98 -13.34 -40.21
C THR A 282 9.41 -12.43 -41.29
N VAL A 283 9.35 -11.13 -41.03
CA VAL A 283 9.06 -10.07 -42.01
C VAL A 283 10.33 -9.24 -42.20
N THR A 284 10.77 -9.07 -43.45
CA THR A 284 11.92 -8.20 -43.75
C THR A 284 11.41 -6.84 -44.23
N VAL A 285 11.77 -5.78 -43.51
CA VAL A 285 11.39 -4.40 -43.83
C VAL A 285 12.55 -3.75 -44.59
N PRO A 286 12.39 -3.39 -45.88
CA PRO A 286 13.47 -2.91 -46.72
C PRO A 286 13.72 -1.40 -46.53
N PHE A 287 14.23 -0.99 -45.36
CA PHE A 287 14.59 0.42 -45.13
C PHE A 287 15.75 0.92 -46.02
N ASN A 288 16.40 0.05 -46.78
CA ASN A 288 17.35 0.47 -47.82
C ASN A 288 16.69 1.18 -49.01
N THR A 289 15.39 0.97 -49.28
CA THR A 289 14.66 1.66 -50.35
C THR A 289 13.91 2.89 -49.84
N GLN A 290 13.49 2.87 -48.58
CA GLN A 290 12.89 4.00 -47.87
C GLN A 290 13.49 4.08 -46.46
N PRO A 291 14.64 4.74 -46.28
CA PRO A 291 15.29 4.87 -44.98
C PRO A 291 14.35 5.42 -43.93
N LEU A 292 14.40 4.89 -42.71
CA LEU A 292 13.65 5.41 -41.57
C LEU A 292 14.47 6.55 -40.94
N PRO A 293 14.04 7.83 -41.05
CA PRO A 293 14.79 8.95 -40.49
C PRO A 293 14.94 8.83 -38.97
N PRO A 294 15.91 9.54 -38.36
CA PRO A 294 15.98 9.69 -36.91
C PRO A 294 14.62 10.05 -36.32
N TYR A 295 14.26 9.40 -35.22
CA TYR A 295 13.01 9.63 -34.47
C TYR A 295 11.70 9.34 -35.21
N ALA A 296 11.77 8.82 -36.43
CA ALA A 296 10.59 8.45 -37.19
C ALA A 296 10.05 7.08 -36.76
N ILE A 297 8.74 6.92 -36.97
CA ILE A 297 8.02 5.67 -36.74
C ILE A 297 7.64 5.02 -38.06
N ARG A 298 7.54 3.70 -38.06
CA ARG A 298 6.96 2.91 -39.15
C ARG A 298 6.07 1.82 -38.57
N ASP A 299 4.83 1.79 -39.03
CA ASP A 299 3.90 0.72 -38.71
C ASP A 299 4.14 -0.45 -39.67
N ILE A 300 4.39 -1.63 -39.11
CA ILE A 300 4.73 -2.85 -39.83
C ILE A 300 3.64 -3.87 -39.57
N GLN A 301 2.93 -4.26 -40.63
CA GLN A 301 2.02 -5.39 -40.58
C GLN A 301 2.82 -6.69 -40.59
N LEU A 302 2.73 -7.45 -39.49
CA LEU A 302 3.37 -8.73 -39.32
C LEU A 302 2.63 -9.83 -40.09
N GLU A 303 1.30 -9.83 -39.99
CA GLU A 303 0.40 -10.69 -40.74
C GLU A 303 -1.05 -10.19 -40.65
N THR A 304 -1.93 -10.84 -41.41
CA THR A 304 -3.38 -10.83 -41.18
C THR A 304 -3.75 -12.21 -40.63
N ALA A 305 -4.12 -12.29 -39.36
CA ALA A 305 -4.34 -13.55 -38.64
C ALA A 305 -5.81 -13.79 -38.33
N ASP A 306 -6.21 -15.07 -38.24
CA ASP A 306 -7.51 -15.43 -37.67
C ASP A 306 -7.40 -15.46 -36.14
N LEU A 307 -7.93 -14.41 -35.50
CA LEU A 307 -7.91 -14.27 -34.04
C LEU A 307 -9.27 -14.54 -33.39
N SER A 308 -10.28 -14.93 -34.19
CA SER A 308 -11.68 -15.02 -33.79
C SER A 308 -11.99 -16.09 -32.74
N ALA A 309 -11.17 -17.15 -32.66
CA ALA A 309 -11.51 -18.36 -31.90
C ALA A 309 -11.04 -18.40 -30.43
N LYS A 310 -9.99 -17.65 -30.04
CA LYS A 310 -9.31 -17.86 -28.73
C LYS A 310 -9.37 -16.68 -27.77
N GLY A 311 -9.59 -15.47 -28.25
CA GLY A 311 -9.72 -14.25 -27.45
C GLY A 311 -8.48 -13.78 -26.65
N ILE A 312 -7.49 -14.65 -26.43
CA ILE A 312 -6.19 -14.34 -25.80
C ILE A 312 -5.10 -14.92 -26.69
N TRP A 313 -4.21 -14.06 -27.18
CA TRP A 313 -3.13 -14.45 -28.09
C TRP A 313 -1.78 -13.87 -27.63
N PRO A 314 -0.84 -14.69 -27.13
CA PRO A 314 0.52 -14.21 -26.87
C PRO A 314 1.18 -13.75 -28.16
N LEU A 315 1.91 -12.65 -28.09
CA LEU A 315 2.66 -12.06 -29.19
C LEU A 315 4.06 -11.73 -28.69
N GLU A 316 5.04 -12.42 -29.25
CA GLU A 316 6.47 -12.16 -29.04
C GLU A 316 7.05 -11.61 -30.33
N VAL A 317 7.72 -10.47 -30.28
CA VAL A 317 8.27 -9.80 -31.47
C VAL A 317 9.70 -9.36 -31.18
N ARG A 318 10.59 -9.52 -32.15
CA ARG A 318 11.99 -9.11 -32.09
C ARG A 318 12.41 -8.44 -33.38
N ALA A 319 12.94 -7.23 -33.28
CA ALA A 319 13.60 -6.54 -34.38
C ALA A 319 15.10 -6.89 -34.41
N ILE A 320 15.64 -7.04 -35.63
CA ILE A 320 17.04 -7.39 -35.87
C ILE A 320 17.58 -6.43 -36.94
N LEU A 321 18.38 -5.48 -36.48
CA LEU A 321 19.13 -4.53 -37.30
C LEU A 321 20.64 -4.77 -37.07
N PRO A 322 21.42 -5.11 -38.11
CA PRO A 322 22.87 -5.22 -37.97
C PRO A 322 23.51 -3.89 -37.52
N GLY A 323 24.33 -3.94 -36.47
CA GLY A 323 25.01 -2.77 -35.92
C GLY A 323 24.16 -1.91 -34.99
N ASP A 324 22.94 -2.35 -34.64
CA ASP A 324 22.14 -1.72 -33.58
C ASP A 324 22.88 -1.78 -32.24
N GLU A 325 23.02 -0.61 -31.62
CA GLU A 325 23.81 -0.41 -30.41
C GLU A 325 22.99 -0.57 -29.12
N ASN A 326 21.66 -0.68 -29.21
CA ASN A 326 20.74 -0.81 -28.07
C ASN A 326 19.78 -2.00 -28.22
N THR A 327 20.30 -3.22 -28.15
CA THR A 327 19.47 -4.42 -28.37
C THR A 327 18.39 -4.71 -27.30
N GLY A 328 18.34 -3.97 -26.19
CA GLY A 328 17.39 -4.19 -25.09
C GLY A 328 15.96 -3.77 -25.40
N ASN A 329 15.76 -2.82 -26.33
CA ASN A 329 14.45 -2.30 -26.73
C ASN A 329 13.92 -2.94 -28.04
N ASN A 330 14.64 -3.93 -28.56
CA ASN A 330 14.32 -4.63 -29.80
C ASN A 330 13.27 -5.72 -29.63
N THR A 331 12.88 -6.07 -28.41
CA THR A 331 11.95 -7.15 -28.11
C THR A 331 10.68 -6.62 -27.46
N LEU A 332 9.53 -7.10 -27.92
CA LEU A 332 8.23 -6.85 -27.32
C LEU A 332 7.53 -8.18 -27.03
N SER A 333 7.23 -8.42 -25.76
CA SER A 333 6.50 -9.59 -25.25
C SER A 333 5.16 -9.12 -24.69
N THR A 334 4.04 -9.52 -25.29
CA THR A 334 2.70 -9.06 -24.89
C THR A 334 1.61 -10.07 -25.21
N HIS A 335 0.35 -9.74 -24.89
CA HIS A 335 -0.83 -10.50 -25.28
C HIS A 335 -1.85 -9.58 -25.98
N LEU A 336 -2.45 -10.10 -27.06
CA LEU A 336 -3.63 -9.51 -27.68
C LEU A 336 -4.86 -10.08 -26.97
N LEU A 337 -5.64 -9.21 -26.33
CA LEU A 337 -6.68 -9.57 -25.37
C LEU A 337 -8.03 -8.98 -25.78
N LEU A 338 -9.04 -9.84 -25.88
CA LEU A 338 -10.42 -9.39 -25.81
C LEU A 338 -10.73 -8.86 -24.42
N LYS A 339 -11.76 -8.01 -24.35
CA LYS A 339 -12.30 -7.50 -23.09
C LYS A 339 -12.69 -8.62 -22.12
N LYS A 340 -13.36 -9.65 -22.65
CA LYS A 340 -13.94 -10.73 -21.87
C LYS A 340 -13.94 -12.05 -22.66
N VAL A 341 -13.30 -13.08 -22.12
CA VAL A 341 -13.20 -14.45 -22.64
C VAL A 341 -13.70 -15.43 -21.56
N PRO A 342 -14.99 -15.79 -21.58
CA PRO A 342 -15.57 -16.73 -20.60
C PRO A 342 -14.97 -18.13 -20.70
N LEU A 343 -14.82 -18.81 -19.56
CA LEU A 343 -14.46 -20.22 -19.52
C LEU A 343 -15.58 -21.08 -20.12
N THR A 344 -15.17 -22.08 -20.91
CA THR A 344 -16.07 -22.99 -21.62
C THR A 344 -16.23 -24.31 -20.87
N ASP A 345 -16.82 -25.31 -21.52
CA ASP A 345 -17.08 -26.62 -20.91
C ASP A 345 -15.79 -27.41 -20.62
N ILE A 346 -15.88 -28.27 -19.62
CA ILE A 346 -14.86 -29.27 -19.30
C ILE A 346 -14.79 -30.32 -20.40
N LYS A 347 -13.61 -30.51 -20.99
CA LYS A 347 -13.31 -31.54 -22.00
C LYS A 347 -12.55 -32.73 -21.41
N LYS A 348 -11.75 -32.50 -20.37
CA LYS A 348 -10.97 -33.55 -19.68
C LYS A 348 -10.83 -33.23 -18.19
N VAL A 349 -10.79 -34.26 -17.36
CA VAL A 349 -10.47 -34.19 -15.92
C VAL A 349 -9.34 -35.17 -15.62
N VAL A 350 -8.34 -34.73 -14.84
CA VAL A 350 -7.25 -35.57 -14.33
C VAL A 350 -7.17 -35.41 -12.82
N GLN A 351 -7.42 -36.50 -12.10
CA GLN A 351 -7.32 -36.57 -10.65
C GLN A 351 -5.89 -36.96 -10.23
N LYS A 352 -5.35 -36.26 -9.22
CA LYS A 352 -4.03 -36.46 -8.62
C LYS A 352 -4.16 -36.34 -7.09
N PRO A 353 -3.16 -36.78 -6.29
CA PRO A 353 -3.19 -36.55 -4.84
C PRO A 353 -3.31 -35.05 -4.51
N GLY A 354 -4.39 -34.66 -3.83
CA GLY A 354 -4.70 -33.27 -3.46
C GLY A 354 -5.00 -32.30 -4.62
N ILE A 355 -4.96 -32.73 -5.89
CA ILE A 355 -5.02 -31.86 -7.07
C ILE A 355 -5.98 -32.42 -8.12
N ILE A 356 -6.76 -31.56 -8.76
CA ILE A 356 -7.57 -31.90 -9.93
C ILE A 356 -7.26 -30.90 -11.05
N ASP A 357 -6.86 -31.41 -12.21
CA ASP A 357 -6.68 -30.61 -13.41
C ASP A 357 -7.88 -30.78 -14.35
N PHE A 358 -8.42 -29.67 -14.84
CA PHE A 358 -9.46 -29.60 -15.85
C PHE A 358 -8.87 -29.00 -17.14
N THR A 359 -9.09 -29.66 -18.26
CA THR A 359 -8.89 -29.07 -19.60
C THR A 359 -10.23 -28.61 -20.12
N LEU A 360 -10.38 -27.31 -20.37
CA LEU A 360 -11.57 -26.71 -20.97
C LEU A 360 -11.35 -26.51 -22.47
N GLY A 361 -12.38 -26.05 -23.18
CA GLY A 361 -12.27 -25.74 -24.62
C GLY A 361 -11.27 -24.62 -24.94
N ASN A 362 -11.06 -23.69 -24.01
CA ASN A 362 -10.24 -22.48 -24.21
C ASN A 362 -9.25 -22.16 -23.08
N ALA A 363 -9.18 -22.98 -22.03
CA ALA A 363 -8.29 -22.77 -20.89
C ALA A 363 -7.99 -24.07 -20.15
N PHE A 364 -7.03 -24.00 -19.24
CA PHE A 364 -6.72 -25.03 -18.26
C PHE A 364 -7.02 -24.48 -16.87
N VAL A 365 -7.59 -25.34 -16.01
CA VAL A 365 -7.88 -25.02 -14.62
C VAL A 365 -7.22 -26.06 -13.72
N GLN A 366 -6.48 -25.62 -12.71
CA GLN A 366 -5.97 -26.49 -11.64
C GLN A 366 -6.66 -26.11 -10.33
N LEU A 367 -7.26 -27.09 -9.68
CA LEU A 367 -7.78 -27.00 -8.32
C LEU A 367 -6.86 -27.79 -7.39
N GLN A 368 -6.26 -27.12 -6.42
CA GLN A 368 -5.36 -27.72 -5.44
C GLN A 368 -5.91 -27.52 -4.02
N TRP A 369 -6.09 -28.60 -3.28
CA TRP A 369 -6.41 -28.52 -1.85
C TRP A 369 -5.14 -28.22 -1.05
N ALA A 370 -5.15 -27.14 -0.28
CA ALA A 370 -4.10 -26.81 0.66
C ALA A 370 -4.44 -27.29 2.08
N ALA A 371 -5.73 -27.29 2.42
CA ALA A 371 -6.29 -27.90 3.63
C ALA A 371 -7.69 -28.44 3.30
N GLU A 372 -8.34 -29.14 4.22
CA GLU A 372 -9.69 -29.67 4.01
C GLU A 372 -10.74 -28.58 3.74
N ASP A 373 -10.45 -27.33 4.09
CA ASP A 373 -11.29 -26.14 4.00
C ASP A 373 -10.61 -24.97 3.24
N ILE A 374 -9.47 -25.23 2.58
CA ILE A 374 -8.74 -24.25 1.76
C ILE A 374 -8.40 -24.86 0.41
N TYR A 375 -8.84 -24.23 -0.67
CA TYR A 375 -8.43 -24.61 -2.02
C TYR A 375 -7.88 -23.42 -2.81
N ARG A 376 -6.90 -23.71 -3.67
CA ARG A 376 -6.32 -22.80 -4.65
C ARG A 376 -6.87 -23.16 -6.02
N LEU A 377 -7.30 -22.15 -6.77
CA LEU A 377 -7.72 -22.27 -8.16
C LEU A 377 -6.76 -21.48 -9.03
N GLN A 378 -6.22 -22.13 -10.05
CA GLN A 378 -5.42 -21.47 -11.07
C GLN A 378 -6.06 -21.65 -12.44
N VAL A 379 -6.11 -20.58 -13.23
CA VAL A 379 -6.66 -20.58 -14.59
C VAL A 379 -5.64 -19.96 -15.52
N ASN A 380 -5.26 -20.69 -16.57
CA ASN A 380 -4.33 -20.22 -17.59
C ASN A 380 -4.70 -20.77 -18.97
N SER A 381 -4.54 -19.96 -20.02
CA SER A 381 -4.81 -20.34 -21.41
C SER A 381 -3.77 -21.31 -21.99
N ASN A 382 -2.57 -21.39 -21.42
CA ASN A 382 -1.48 -22.23 -21.94
C ASN A 382 -1.17 -23.50 -21.12
N GLY A 383 -1.91 -23.73 -20.03
CA GLY A 383 -1.71 -24.90 -19.16
C GLY A 383 -0.48 -24.85 -18.26
N LYS A 384 0.23 -23.72 -18.20
CA LYS A 384 1.34 -23.50 -17.28
C LYS A 384 0.83 -22.87 -15.99
N PHE A 385 1.11 -23.54 -14.88
CA PHE A 385 0.68 -23.15 -13.55
C PHE A 385 1.90 -22.81 -12.69
N GLU A 386 1.84 -21.68 -11.99
CA GLU A 386 2.95 -21.21 -11.16
C GLU A 386 2.87 -21.75 -9.73
N ALA A 387 4.02 -22.00 -9.12
CA ALA A 387 4.05 -22.41 -7.72
C ALA A 387 3.68 -21.22 -6.80
N ALA A 388 2.96 -21.51 -5.71
CA ALA A 388 2.42 -20.48 -4.82
C ALA A 388 3.48 -19.52 -4.27
N THR A 389 4.65 -20.05 -3.91
CA THR A 389 5.74 -19.30 -3.27
C THR A 389 6.53 -18.39 -4.23
N GLN A 390 6.35 -18.51 -5.55
CA GLN A 390 7.22 -17.83 -6.52
C GLN A 390 7.02 -16.32 -6.58
N ASN A 391 5.81 -15.81 -6.30
CA ASN A 391 5.54 -14.37 -6.38
C ASN A 391 5.92 -13.60 -5.10
N GLY A 392 6.22 -14.33 -4.01
CA GLY A 392 6.59 -13.75 -2.73
C GLY A 392 5.45 -13.24 -1.87
N ILE A 393 4.17 -13.41 -2.25
CA ILE A 393 3.01 -13.14 -1.37
C ILE A 393 2.67 -14.35 -0.52
N VAL A 394 2.57 -15.54 -1.13
CA VAL A 394 2.21 -16.77 -0.42
C VAL A 394 3.45 -17.38 0.20
N VAL A 395 3.36 -17.74 1.48
CA VAL A 395 4.42 -18.42 2.24
C VAL A 395 4.07 -19.88 2.56
N TRP A 396 2.85 -20.30 2.26
CA TRP A 396 2.47 -21.72 2.28
C TRP A 396 3.42 -22.52 1.38
N ASN A 397 4.03 -23.56 1.95
CA ASN A 397 5.14 -24.29 1.35
C ASN A 397 4.79 -25.75 0.98
N GLY A 398 3.52 -26.15 1.08
CA GLY A 398 3.06 -27.49 0.71
C GLY A 398 2.85 -28.40 1.92
N ASP A 399 1.59 -28.61 2.29
CA ASP A 399 1.21 -29.63 3.27
C ASP A 399 1.05 -31.01 2.62
N LYS A 400 0.88 -32.05 3.46
CA LYS A 400 0.54 -33.40 3.00
C LYS A 400 -0.68 -33.34 2.07
N PRO A 401 -0.73 -34.15 0.99
CA PRO A 401 -1.89 -34.18 0.09
C PRO A 401 -3.20 -34.38 0.86
N VAL A 402 -4.14 -33.46 0.66
CA VAL A 402 -5.46 -33.52 1.30
C VAL A 402 -6.30 -34.59 0.61
N ALA A 403 -6.90 -35.48 1.40
CA ALA A 403 -7.81 -36.48 0.90
C ALA A 403 -9.13 -35.84 0.45
N TYR A 404 -9.60 -36.25 -0.73
CA TYR A 404 -10.90 -35.82 -1.26
C TYR A 404 -11.53 -36.94 -2.09
N THR A 405 -12.85 -36.91 -2.22
CA THR A 405 -13.60 -37.77 -3.13
C THR A 405 -14.07 -36.98 -4.33
N LEU A 406 -13.99 -37.56 -5.53
CA LEU A 406 -14.55 -37.02 -6.76
C LEU A 406 -15.68 -37.94 -7.24
N LYS A 407 -16.91 -37.43 -7.36
CA LYS A 407 -18.03 -38.16 -7.96
C LYS A 407 -18.53 -37.42 -9.19
N ASP A 408 -18.65 -38.16 -10.29
CA ASP A 408 -19.26 -37.66 -11.51
C ASP A 408 -20.79 -37.64 -11.36
N ARG A 409 -21.40 -36.47 -11.51
CA ARG A 409 -22.85 -36.29 -11.67
C ARG A 409 -23.15 -35.80 -13.08
N LYS A 410 -24.41 -35.98 -13.51
CA LYS A 410 -24.85 -35.63 -14.88
C LYS A 410 -24.43 -34.23 -15.34
N THR A 411 -24.56 -33.22 -14.47
CA THR A 411 -24.32 -31.80 -14.81
C THR A 411 -23.11 -31.15 -14.10
N PHE A 412 -22.53 -31.80 -13.09
CA PHE A 412 -21.40 -31.29 -12.31
C PHE A 412 -20.54 -32.43 -11.74
N TYR A 413 -19.34 -32.11 -11.30
CA TYR A 413 -18.53 -32.98 -10.44
C TYR A 413 -18.74 -32.59 -8.98
N GLU A 414 -19.01 -33.56 -8.12
CA GLU A 414 -19.09 -33.40 -6.66
C GLU A 414 -17.71 -33.74 -6.07
N ILE A 415 -17.02 -32.74 -5.54
CA ILE A 415 -15.69 -32.86 -4.94
C ILE A 415 -15.83 -32.61 -3.44
N SER A 416 -15.49 -33.57 -2.60
CA SER A 416 -15.72 -33.47 -1.15
C SER A 416 -14.47 -33.76 -0.33
N THR A 417 -14.20 -32.90 0.66
CA THR A 417 -13.27 -33.16 1.79
C THR A 417 -14.08 -33.56 3.02
N THR A 418 -13.52 -33.52 4.23
CA THR A 418 -14.31 -33.67 5.48
C THR A 418 -14.99 -32.35 5.91
N LYS A 419 -14.59 -31.18 5.37
CA LYS A 419 -15.08 -29.85 5.78
C LYS A 419 -15.99 -29.16 4.77
N VAL A 420 -15.78 -29.39 3.48
CA VAL A 420 -16.58 -28.74 2.41
C VAL A 420 -16.91 -29.71 1.28
N THR A 421 -17.89 -29.31 0.48
CA THR A 421 -18.25 -29.97 -0.79
C THR A 421 -18.32 -28.91 -1.89
N LEU A 422 -17.58 -29.12 -2.98
CA LEU A 422 -17.63 -28.30 -4.17
C LEU A 422 -18.46 -28.98 -5.26
N TYR A 423 -19.33 -28.22 -5.91
CA TYR A 423 -19.96 -28.57 -7.17
C TYR A 423 -19.26 -27.84 -8.29
N VAL A 424 -18.58 -28.58 -9.18
CA VAL A 424 -17.91 -28.03 -10.36
C VAL A 424 -18.76 -28.35 -11.60
N TYR A 425 -19.52 -27.36 -12.07
CA TYR A 425 -20.42 -27.51 -13.22
C TYR A 425 -19.64 -27.79 -14.50
N LYS A 426 -20.16 -28.69 -15.35
CA LYS A 426 -19.44 -29.16 -16.55
C LYS A 426 -19.52 -28.20 -17.73
N ALA A 427 -20.64 -27.52 -17.90
CA ALA A 427 -20.95 -26.72 -19.09
C ALA A 427 -21.88 -25.54 -18.74
N PRO A 428 -21.39 -24.29 -18.70
CA PRO A 428 -19.97 -23.92 -18.66
C PRO A 428 -19.31 -24.25 -17.30
N PHE A 429 -17.97 -24.21 -17.25
CA PHE A 429 -17.23 -24.35 -15.99
C PHE A 429 -17.62 -23.27 -14.98
N ARG A 430 -18.13 -23.69 -13.82
CA ARG A 430 -18.45 -22.85 -12.65
C ARG A 430 -18.29 -23.64 -11.36
N ILE A 431 -18.05 -22.98 -10.24
CA ILE A 431 -17.91 -23.60 -8.92
C ILE A 431 -18.99 -23.07 -7.96
N ALA A 432 -19.59 -23.99 -7.19
CA ALA A 432 -20.33 -23.68 -5.98
C ALA A 432 -19.74 -24.45 -4.79
N MET A 433 -19.71 -23.83 -3.62
CA MET A 433 -19.20 -24.39 -2.37
C MET A 433 -20.31 -24.52 -1.34
N TYR A 434 -20.38 -25.70 -0.73
CA TYR A 434 -21.32 -26.05 0.33
C TYR A 434 -20.54 -26.49 1.57
N ASP A 435 -21.09 -26.17 2.74
CA ASP A 435 -20.62 -26.77 3.99
C ASP A 435 -21.12 -28.22 4.13
N LYS A 436 -20.68 -28.91 5.19
CA LYS A 436 -21.13 -30.29 5.46
C LYS A 436 -22.58 -30.42 5.93
N ALA A 437 -23.23 -29.33 6.32
CA ALA A 437 -24.66 -29.32 6.58
C ALA A 437 -25.48 -29.17 5.28
N GLY A 438 -24.83 -29.01 4.11
CA GLY A 438 -25.48 -28.80 2.82
C GLY A 438 -25.94 -27.36 2.59
N LYS A 439 -25.50 -26.40 3.42
CA LYS A 439 -25.77 -24.97 3.21
C LYS A 439 -24.86 -24.46 2.10
N LEU A 440 -25.44 -23.74 1.14
CA LEU A 440 -24.68 -23.01 0.13
C LEU A 440 -23.89 -21.87 0.77
N VAL A 441 -22.59 -21.82 0.53
CA VAL A 441 -21.66 -20.82 1.07
C VAL A 441 -21.24 -19.80 0.01
N MET A 442 -20.93 -20.26 -1.20
CA MET A 442 -20.46 -19.42 -2.31
C MET A 442 -20.87 -20.08 -3.64
N GLU A 443 -21.28 -19.29 -4.62
CA GLU A 443 -21.66 -19.80 -5.96
C GLU A 443 -21.27 -18.80 -7.04
N GLU A 444 -20.61 -19.28 -8.10
CA GLU A 444 -20.41 -18.54 -9.33
C GLU A 444 -21.71 -18.48 -10.16
N THR A 445 -22.22 -17.26 -10.41
CA THR A 445 -23.44 -17.03 -11.18
C THR A 445 -23.19 -16.85 -12.68
N ALA A 446 -21.94 -16.61 -13.05
CA ALA A 446 -21.47 -16.60 -14.43
C ALA A 446 -20.12 -17.33 -14.51
N PRO A 447 -19.72 -17.84 -15.68
CA PRO A 447 -18.38 -18.39 -15.88
C PRO A 447 -17.32 -17.36 -15.51
N LEU A 448 -16.24 -17.83 -14.88
CA LEU A 448 -14.99 -17.07 -14.83
C LEU A 448 -14.65 -16.58 -16.24
N SER A 449 -14.13 -15.37 -16.33
CA SER A 449 -13.70 -14.82 -17.61
C SER A 449 -12.30 -14.29 -17.52
N MET A 450 -11.49 -14.62 -18.52
CA MET A 450 -10.17 -14.02 -18.73
C MET A 450 -10.26 -12.92 -19.80
N GLY A 451 -9.14 -12.32 -20.19
CA GLY A 451 -9.08 -11.27 -21.20
C GLY A 451 -8.22 -10.12 -20.72
N GLU A 452 -8.68 -8.90 -20.94
CA GLU A 452 -8.09 -7.70 -20.33
C GLU A 452 -8.15 -7.75 -18.80
N TYR A 453 -9.20 -8.37 -18.26
CA TYR A 453 -9.38 -8.60 -16.82
C TYR A 453 -9.76 -10.06 -16.52
N ALA A 454 -9.18 -10.60 -15.46
CA ALA A 454 -9.58 -11.85 -14.83
C ALA A 454 -10.78 -11.60 -13.90
N THR A 455 -11.98 -11.82 -14.43
CA THR A 455 -13.27 -11.51 -13.79
C THR A 455 -13.92 -12.76 -13.20
N GLN A 456 -14.41 -12.65 -11.98
CA GLN A 456 -15.26 -13.64 -11.32
C GLN A 456 -16.55 -12.99 -10.84
N THR A 457 -17.67 -13.66 -11.04
CA THR A 457 -19.00 -13.16 -10.64
C THR A 457 -19.67 -14.19 -9.73
N LEU A 458 -19.95 -13.78 -8.50
CA LEU A 458 -20.56 -14.63 -7.48
C LEU A 458 -21.95 -14.13 -7.13
N ARG A 459 -22.78 -15.06 -6.66
CA ARG A 459 -24.03 -14.75 -5.99
C ARG A 459 -23.73 -13.93 -4.74
N ARG A 460 -24.51 -12.87 -4.52
CA ARG A 460 -24.57 -12.17 -3.24
C ARG A 460 -25.78 -12.63 -2.44
N GLY A 461 -25.58 -13.06 -1.20
CA GLY A 461 -26.68 -13.34 -0.28
C GLY A 461 -27.40 -12.05 0.18
N PRO A 462 -28.69 -12.16 0.56
CA PRO A 462 -29.51 -11.00 0.90
C PRO A 462 -28.98 -10.22 2.11
N GLN A 463 -28.24 -10.86 3.02
CA GLN A 463 -27.70 -10.26 4.24
C GLN A 463 -26.15 -10.32 4.30
N ASP A 464 -25.50 -10.74 3.22
CA ASP A 464 -24.05 -10.92 3.19
C ASP A 464 -23.35 -9.57 3.33
N HIS A 465 -22.42 -9.48 4.27
CA HIS A 465 -21.52 -8.35 4.42
C HIS A 465 -20.10 -8.78 4.07
N PHE A 466 -19.33 -7.82 3.54
CA PHE A 466 -18.00 -8.05 3.02
C PHE A 466 -17.01 -7.13 3.70
N TYR A 467 -15.85 -7.66 4.07
CA TYR A 467 -14.78 -6.94 4.75
C TYR A 467 -13.44 -7.29 4.14
N GLY A 468 -12.44 -6.45 4.35
CA GLY A 468 -11.10 -6.64 3.79
C GLY A 468 -10.73 -5.53 2.82
N GLY A 469 -10.03 -5.86 1.74
CA GLY A 469 -9.54 -4.90 0.74
C GLY A 469 -8.26 -4.16 1.16
N GLY A 470 -7.70 -4.47 2.33
CA GLY A 470 -6.57 -3.77 2.92
C GLY A 470 -7.00 -2.56 3.76
N MET A 471 -6.15 -1.55 3.81
CA MET A 471 -6.44 -0.29 4.47
C MET A 471 -7.27 0.62 3.54
N GLN A 472 -8.60 0.50 3.66
CA GLN A 472 -9.58 1.30 2.94
C GLN A 472 -10.00 2.50 3.81
N ASN A 473 -9.45 3.68 3.53
CA ASN A 473 -9.58 4.82 4.42
C ASN A 473 -11.04 5.26 4.56
N GLY A 474 -11.55 5.29 5.78
CA GLY A 474 -12.92 5.63 6.13
C GLY A 474 -13.93 4.49 6.09
N ASN A 475 -13.52 3.27 5.71
CA ASN A 475 -14.46 2.17 5.44
C ASN A 475 -13.94 0.82 5.98
N PHE A 476 -14.79 0.06 6.66
CA PHE A 476 -14.46 -1.31 7.10
C PHE A 476 -15.42 -2.38 6.53
N SER A 477 -16.68 -2.01 6.28
CA SER A 477 -17.73 -2.87 5.74
C SER A 477 -18.15 -2.36 4.36
N HIS A 478 -18.14 -3.26 3.38
CA HIS A 478 -18.16 -2.94 1.96
C HIS A 478 -19.43 -3.36 1.23
N ARG A 479 -20.43 -3.85 1.96
CA ARG A 479 -21.73 -4.17 1.37
C ARG A 479 -22.28 -2.95 0.61
N ASP A 480 -22.83 -3.19 -0.58
CA ASP A 480 -23.42 -2.15 -1.44
C ASP A 480 -22.41 -1.09 -1.92
N SER A 481 -21.12 -1.43 -1.95
CA SER A 481 -20.05 -0.54 -2.39
C SER A 481 -19.07 -1.20 -3.36
N ILE A 482 -18.25 -0.37 -4.00
CA ILE A 482 -17.13 -0.79 -4.84
C ILE A 482 -15.84 -0.47 -4.08
N VAL A 483 -14.97 -1.46 -3.97
CA VAL A 483 -13.67 -1.37 -3.30
C VAL A 483 -12.56 -1.41 -4.35
N ASN A 484 -11.69 -0.40 -4.31
CA ASN A 484 -10.51 -0.36 -5.16
C ASN A 484 -9.38 -1.20 -4.54
N ILE A 485 -8.84 -2.13 -5.31
CA ILE A 485 -7.70 -2.97 -4.93
C ILE A 485 -6.47 -2.47 -5.69
N ARG A 486 -6.09 -1.24 -5.35
CA ARG A 486 -4.99 -0.49 -5.96
C ARG A 486 -4.62 0.67 -5.06
N ASN A 487 -3.38 1.12 -5.18
CA ASN A 487 -2.95 2.35 -4.54
C ASN A 487 -3.75 3.53 -5.10
N ASN A 488 -4.27 4.35 -4.20
CA ASN A 488 -4.99 5.56 -4.57
C ASN A 488 -4.81 6.59 -3.45
N PHE A 489 -3.63 7.19 -3.31
CA PHE A 489 -3.27 7.91 -2.09
C PHE A 489 -2.66 9.31 -2.25
N GLY A 490 -2.97 10.05 -3.32
CA GLY A 490 -2.46 11.42 -3.48
C GLY A 490 -3.06 12.48 -2.51
N ASN A 491 -4.18 12.20 -1.83
CA ASN A 491 -4.70 13.08 -0.77
C ASN A 491 -4.82 12.40 0.62
N TRP A 492 -4.46 11.10 0.72
CA TRP A 492 -4.46 10.28 1.94
C TRP A 492 -5.73 10.29 2.81
N GLY A 493 -6.82 10.91 2.37
CA GLY A 493 -8.02 11.18 3.16
C GLY A 493 -9.03 10.03 3.12
N ALA A 494 -10.28 10.32 3.52
CA ALA A 494 -11.36 9.34 3.39
C ALA A 494 -11.56 8.90 1.92
N ASN A 495 -11.99 7.64 1.74
CA ASN A 495 -12.23 6.99 0.44
C ASN A 495 -10.98 6.79 -0.44
N THR A 496 -9.80 6.85 0.16
CA THR A 496 -8.53 6.44 -0.45
C THR A 496 -8.10 5.05 0.00
N THR A 497 -7.07 4.50 -0.64
CA THR A 497 -6.51 3.19 -0.28
C THR A 497 -5.00 3.29 -0.17
N SER A 498 -4.50 3.33 1.06
CA SER A 498 -3.07 3.52 1.36
C SER A 498 -2.27 2.22 1.34
N ASN A 499 -2.90 1.11 1.72
CA ASN A 499 -2.28 -0.22 1.79
C ASN A 499 -3.28 -1.27 1.29
N PRO A 500 -3.55 -1.37 -0.03
CA PRO A 500 -4.51 -2.32 -0.58
C PRO A 500 -4.10 -3.77 -0.30
N ALA A 501 -5.08 -4.66 -0.14
CA ALA A 501 -4.85 -6.10 -0.11
C ALA A 501 -5.94 -6.81 -0.93
N PRO A 502 -5.58 -7.67 -1.90
CA PRO A 502 -6.54 -8.39 -2.75
C PRO A 502 -7.19 -9.57 -2.02
N PHE A 503 -7.74 -9.33 -0.83
CA PHE A 503 -8.40 -10.29 0.03
C PHE A 503 -9.69 -9.69 0.58
N PHE A 504 -10.75 -10.50 0.64
CA PHE A 504 -11.94 -10.16 1.42
C PHE A 504 -12.50 -11.40 2.13
N VAL A 505 -13.30 -11.16 3.16
CA VAL A 505 -14.08 -12.15 3.90
C VAL A 505 -15.56 -11.75 3.93
N SER A 506 -16.43 -12.75 3.86
CA SER A 506 -17.89 -12.61 3.86
C SER A 506 -18.53 -13.22 5.11
N THR A 507 -19.62 -12.61 5.60
CA THR A 507 -20.46 -13.20 6.67
C THR A 507 -21.13 -14.52 6.26
N ALA A 508 -21.13 -14.86 4.97
CA ALA A 508 -21.59 -16.17 4.49
C ALA A 508 -20.68 -17.34 4.93
N GLY A 509 -19.47 -17.06 5.42
CA GLY A 509 -18.52 -18.08 5.90
C GLY A 509 -17.43 -18.44 4.90
N TYR A 510 -17.06 -17.50 4.03
CA TYR A 510 -15.95 -17.69 3.10
C TYR A 510 -15.09 -16.42 2.94
N GLY A 511 -13.88 -16.60 2.43
CA GLY A 511 -13.03 -15.52 1.95
C GLY A 511 -12.31 -15.89 0.67
N ILE A 512 -11.91 -14.88 -0.09
CA ILE A 512 -11.17 -15.05 -1.35
C ILE A 512 -9.97 -14.13 -1.35
N PHE A 513 -8.80 -14.68 -1.66
CA PHE A 513 -7.56 -13.94 -1.88
C PHE A 513 -7.10 -14.12 -3.33
N ARG A 514 -6.92 -13.03 -4.08
CA ARG A 514 -6.30 -13.05 -5.42
C ARG A 514 -4.79 -12.93 -5.28
N ASN A 515 -4.07 -13.98 -5.67
CA ASN A 515 -2.62 -14.06 -5.60
C ASN A 515 -1.96 -13.36 -6.79
N THR A 516 -2.09 -12.04 -6.84
CA THR A 516 -1.61 -11.20 -7.94
C THR A 516 -1.09 -9.86 -7.43
N PHE A 517 -0.23 -9.21 -8.21
CA PHE A 517 0.16 -7.82 -8.03
C PHE A 517 -0.55 -6.87 -8.99
N ASN A 518 -1.40 -7.40 -9.87
CA ASN A 518 -2.17 -6.58 -10.80
C ASN A 518 -3.23 -5.80 -10.04
N LYS A 519 -3.58 -4.61 -10.56
CA LYS A 519 -4.62 -3.77 -9.96
C LYS A 519 -5.97 -4.43 -10.12
N GLY A 520 -6.87 -4.16 -9.20
CA GLY A 520 -8.20 -4.73 -9.23
C GLY A 520 -9.28 -3.85 -8.61
N THR A 521 -10.50 -4.36 -8.69
CA THR A 521 -11.71 -3.76 -8.15
C THR A 521 -12.66 -4.87 -7.72
N TYR A 522 -13.26 -4.73 -6.53
CA TYR A 522 -14.30 -5.62 -6.02
C TYR A 522 -15.62 -4.86 -5.89
N ASP A 523 -16.64 -5.31 -6.61
CA ASP A 523 -17.99 -4.76 -6.55
C ASP A 523 -18.86 -5.66 -5.67
N PHE A 524 -19.44 -5.11 -4.60
CA PHE A 524 -20.27 -5.82 -3.63
C PHE A 524 -21.73 -5.33 -3.61
N ARG A 525 -22.20 -4.72 -4.71
CA ARG A 525 -23.59 -4.29 -4.93
C ARG A 525 -24.49 -5.49 -5.22
N ASP A 526 -25.21 -5.57 -6.34
CA ASP A 526 -26.22 -6.62 -6.54
C ASP A 526 -25.64 -8.03 -6.74
N THR A 527 -24.43 -8.09 -7.31
CA THR A 527 -23.63 -9.31 -7.48
C THR A 527 -22.23 -9.03 -7.01
N VAL A 528 -21.51 -10.05 -6.55
CA VAL A 528 -20.11 -9.88 -6.19
C VAL A 528 -19.27 -10.03 -7.44
N VAL A 529 -18.62 -8.97 -7.90
CA VAL A 529 -17.75 -9.00 -9.09
C VAL A 529 -16.31 -8.69 -8.67
N LEU A 530 -15.42 -9.66 -8.88
CA LEU A 530 -14.00 -9.55 -8.56
C LEU A 530 -13.21 -9.44 -9.85
N GLN A 531 -12.49 -8.34 -10.05
CA GLN A 531 -11.69 -8.10 -11.25
C GLN A 531 -10.26 -7.73 -10.89
N HIS A 532 -9.31 -8.29 -11.63
CA HIS A 532 -7.92 -7.82 -11.67
C HIS A 532 -7.46 -7.76 -13.12
N GLU A 533 -6.61 -6.80 -13.45
CA GLU A 533 -5.97 -6.70 -14.78
C GLU A 533 -5.25 -8.00 -15.11
N GLY A 534 -5.28 -8.41 -16.38
CA GLY A 534 -4.57 -9.58 -16.90
C GLY A 534 -5.45 -10.77 -17.26
N TYR A 535 -4.81 -11.78 -17.84
CA TYR A 535 -5.44 -12.90 -18.56
C TYR A 535 -5.31 -14.25 -17.84
N SER A 536 -4.83 -14.25 -16.59
CA SER A 536 -4.71 -15.43 -15.74
C SER A 536 -5.32 -15.17 -14.37
N LEU A 537 -5.69 -16.25 -13.69
CA LEU A 537 -6.21 -16.20 -12.33
C LEU A 537 -5.41 -17.16 -11.46
N ASP A 538 -4.98 -16.68 -10.30
CA ASP A 538 -4.51 -17.49 -9.19
C ASP A 538 -5.22 -16.98 -7.94
N ALA A 539 -6.07 -17.81 -7.34
CA ALA A 539 -6.92 -17.40 -6.24
C ALA A 539 -7.03 -18.49 -5.18
N TRP A 540 -7.06 -18.06 -3.93
CA TRP A 540 -7.25 -18.91 -2.77
C TRP A 540 -8.64 -18.67 -2.20
N TYR A 541 -9.30 -19.77 -1.84
CA TYR A 541 -10.65 -19.79 -1.31
C TYR A 541 -10.61 -20.45 0.06
N PHE A 542 -11.21 -19.78 1.02
CA PHE A 542 -11.19 -20.14 2.42
C PHE A 542 -12.62 -20.40 2.86
N TYR A 543 -12.87 -21.52 3.53
CA TYR A 543 -14.12 -21.78 4.22
C TYR A 543 -13.89 -21.77 5.73
N GLY A 544 -14.71 -21.00 6.45
CA GLY A 544 -14.67 -20.99 7.91
C GLY A 544 -16.05 -20.70 8.50
N PRO A 545 -16.47 -21.41 9.56
CA PRO A 545 -17.74 -21.13 10.23
C PRO A 545 -17.75 -19.78 10.96
N SER A 546 -16.60 -19.09 11.02
CA SER A 546 -16.46 -17.75 11.59
C SER A 546 -15.49 -16.91 10.76
N LEU A 547 -15.63 -15.58 10.84
CA LEU A 547 -14.70 -14.63 10.21
C LEU A 547 -13.26 -14.80 10.73
N LYS A 548 -13.10 -15.11 12.03
CA LYS A 548 -11.79 -15.37 12.65
C LYS A 548 -11.08 -16.56 11.99
N THR A 549 -11.82 -17.64 11.72
CA THR A 549 -11.28 -18.81 11.03
C THR A 549 -10.78 -18.48 9.62
N VAL A 550 -11.52 -17.66 8.87
CA VAL A 550 -11.09 -17.23 7.53
C VAL A 550 -9.85 -16.34 7.60
N LEU A 551 -9.77 -15.40 8.56
CA LEU A 551 -8.56 -14.61 8.78
C LEU A 551 -7.36 -15.47 9.18
N GLU A 552 -7.59 -16.49 9.99
CA GLU A 552 -6.57 -17.47 10.37
C GLU A 552 -6.06 -18.22 9.15
N GLN A 553 -6.93 -18.72 8.29
CA GLN A 553 -6.55 -19.41 7.07
C GLN A 553 -5.82 -18.47 6.09
N TYR A 554 -6.31 -17.25 5.91
CA TYR A 554 -5.69 -16.25 5.05
C TYR A 554 -4.26 -15.91 5.50
N THR A 555 -4.06 -15.67 6.80
CA THR A 555 -2.73 -15.37 7.35
C THR A 555 -1.86 -16.61 7.51
N HIS A 556 -2.43 -17.81 7.54
CA HIS A 556 -1.64 -19.04 7.40
C HIS A 556 -1.02 -19.13 6.00
N VAL A 557 -1.80 -18.82 4.94
CA VAL A 557 -1.32 -18.84 3.55
C VAL A 557 -0.38 -17.68 3.23
N THR A 558 -0.71 -16.47 3.68
CA THR A 558 0.05 -15.24 3.36
C THR A 558 1.05 -14.83 4.44
N GLY A 559 1.17 -15.59 5.52
CA GLY A 559 2.09 -15.32 6.61
C GLY A 559 1.43 -14.57 7.76
N ARG A 560 1.75 -15.03 8.97
CA ARG A 560 1.22 -14.46 10.22
C ARG A 560 1.70 -13.01 10.39
N PRO A 561 0.88 -12.13 10.99
CA PRO A 561 1.34 -10.83 11.46
C PRO A 561 2.62 -10.99 12.30
N PHE A 562 3.62 -10.14 12.13
CA PHE A 562 4.87 -10.26 12.91
C PHE A 562 4.61 -10.07 14.41
N MET A 563 5.46 -10.61 15.29
CA MET A 563 5.40 -10.23 16.70
C MET A 563 6.18 -8.94 16.89
N VAL A 564 5.50 -7.86 17.27
CA VAL A 564 6.15 -6.56 17.52
C VAL A 564 7.14 -6.68 18.69
N PRO A 565 8.29 -5.98 18.69
CA PRO A 565 9.01 -5.77 19.94
C PRO A 565 8.10 -5.05 20.93
N ARG A 566 8.16 -5.40 22.22
CA ARG A 566 7.25 -4.87 23.24
C ARG A 566 7.35 -3.34 23.35
N TRP A 567 8.55 -2.78 23.18
CA TRP A 567 8.78 -1.33 23.10
C TRP A 567 8.14 -0.67 21.86
N GLY A 568 7.84 -1.42 20.80
CA GLY A 568 7.13 -0.92 19.63
C GLY A 568 5.65 -0.65 19.88
N LEU A 569 5.09 -1.14 21.00
CA LEU A 569 3.75 -0.74 21.47
C LEU A 569 3.73 0.66 22.08
N GLU A 570 4.90 1.18 22.46
CA GLU A 570 5.04 2.48 23.10
C GLU A 570 4.96 3.61 22.07
N PHE A 571 4.77 4.83 22.56
CA PHE A 571 4.65 6.00 21.70
C PHE A 571 5.94 6.27 20.93
N GLY A 572 5.81 6.45 19.61
CA GLY A 572 6.88 6.90 18.72
C GLY A 572 6.86 8.40 18.49
N ASP A 573 8.03 9.02 18.37
CA ASP A 573 8.19 10.43 18.02
C ASP A 573 9.09 10.57 16.79
N ALA A 574 8.66 11.31 15.77
CA ALA A 574 9.41 11.51 14.54
C ALA A 574 9.55 13.00 14.24
N ASP A 575 10.74 13.44 13.83
CA ASP A 575 10.99 14.78 13.29
C ASP A 575 12.28 14.80 12.45
N CYS A 576 12.48 15.86 11.68
CA CYS A 576 13.75 16.15 11.03
C CYS A 576 14.54 17.24 11.78
N TYR A 577 15.57 16.83 12.51
CA TYR A 577 16.41 17.76 13.28
C TYR A 577 17.50 18.46 12.45
N ASN A 578 17.91 17.87 11.32
CA ASN A 578 19.03 18.38 10.51
C ASN A 578 18.69 19.53 9.56
N LYS A 579 17.40 19.84 9.34
CA LYS A 579 17.02 20.96 8.45
C LYS A 579 17.40 22.32 9.04
N LYS A 580 17.38 22.47 10.36
CA LYS A 580 17.64 23.72 11.08
C LYS A 580 18.56 23.53 12.30
N GLY A 581 19.24 22.40 12.38
CA GLY A 581 20.02 21.98 13.55
C GLY A 581 20.84 20.73 13.25
N VAL A 582 21.12 19.93 14.28
CA VAL A 582 21.85 18.66 14.17
C VAL A 582 21.06 17.53 14.83
N THR A 583 21.32 16.28 14.42
CA THR A 583 20.57 15.10 14.87
C THR A 583 20.57 14.97 16.39
N GLY A 584 21.68 15.33 17.05
CA GLY A 584 21.81 15.30 18.52
C GLY A 584 20.90 16.26 19.28
N ASP A 585 20.30 17.26 18.63
CA ASP A 585 19.33 18.17 19.26
C ASP A 585 18.13 17.42 19.85
N VAL A 586 17.78 16.27 19.26
CA VAL A 586 16.68 15.40 19.73
C VAL A 586 16.81 15.01 21.20
N ILE A 587 18.04 14.88 21.71
CA ILE A 587 18.30 14.45 23.09
C ILE A 587 17.73 15.49 24.07
N LYS A 588 18.16 16.76 23.93
CA LYS A 588 17.77 17.84 24.84
C LYS A 588 16.37 18.39 24.54
N LYS A 589 16.00 18.48 23.26
CA LYS A 589 14.73 19.11 22.85
C LYS A 589 13.53 18.19 23.05
N VAL A 590 13.73 16.87 23.00
CA VAL A 590 12.62 15.90 23.00
C VAL A 590 12.81 14.79 24.03
N ALA A 591 13.89 14.01 23.97
CA ALA A 591 14.03 12.82 24.81
C ALA A 591 14.09 13.14 26.32
N GLU A 592 14.89 14.14 26.72
CA GLU A 592 14.93 14.62 28.11
C GLU A 592 13.58 15.23 28.53
N LYS A 593 12.89 15.92 27.62
CA LYS A 593 11.56 16.51 27.88
C LYS A 593 10.48 15.47 28.15
N TYR A 594 10.47 14.33 27.49
CA TYR A 594 9.57 13.22 27.85
C TYR A 594 9.73 12.81 29.32
N ARG A 595 10.99 12.69 29.79
CA ARG A 595 11.29 12.28 31.16
C ARG A 595 10.96 13.37 32.18
N GLU A 596 11.32 14.63 31.91
CA GLU A 596 10.94 15.78 32.73
C GLU A 596 9.42 15.90 32.88
N GLN A 597 8.67 15.65 31.82
CA GLN A 597 7.21 15.73 31.80
C GLN A 597 6.52 14.48 32.36
N ASN A 598 7.24 13.44 32.76
CA ASN A 598 6.70 12.15 33.20
C ASN A 598 5.72 11.53 32.18
N ILE A 599 6.05 11.64 30.90
CA ILE A 599 5.24 11.14 29.77
C ILE A 599 5.92 9.91 29.16
N PRO A 600 5.17 8.81 28.93
CA PRO A 600 5.72 7.63 28.28
C PRO A 600 6.22 7.89 26.86
N GLY A 601 7.24 7.15 26.45
CA GLY A 601 7.80 7.22 25.09
C GLY A 601 8.94 6.22 24.94
N GLY A 602 8.90 5.45 23.85
CA GLY A 602 9.73 4.26 23.69
C GLY A 602 10.67 4.26 22.50
N TRP A 603 10.38 5.04 21.47
CA TRP A 603 11.26 5.10 20.29
C TRP A 603 11.15 6.43 19.54
N ILE A 604 12.24 6.82 18.87
CA ILE A 604 12.36 8.12 18.19
C ILE A 604 13.00 7.96 16.80
N LEU A 605 12.49 8.65 15.79
CA LEU A 605 13.11 8.83 14.47
C LEU A 605 13.64 10.27 14.36
N PRO A 606 14.96 10.49 14.41
CA PRO A 606 15.53 11.83 14.40
C PRO A 606 15.81 12.37 12.98
N ASN A 607 15.34 11.69 11.93
CA ASN A 607 15.64 12.03 10.53
C ASN A 607 14.42 11.97 9.59
N ASP A 608 13.20 12.13 10.10
CA ASP A 608 11.99 11.94 9.29
C ASP A 608 11.80 13.06 8.24
N GLY A 609 12.04 12.74 6.97
CA GLY A 609 11.75 13.59 5.83
C GLY A 609 12.91 13.80 4.85
N TYR A 610 12.54 14.16 3.62
CA TYR A 610 13.46 14.36 2.50
C TYR A 610 14.63 15.29 2.82
N GLY A 611 15.82 14.83 2.47
CA GLY A 611 17.07 15.57 2.65
C GLY A 611 17.49 15.77 4.11
N CYS A 612 16.84 15.12 5.08
CA CYS A 612 17.21 15.28 6.49
C CYS A 612 18.57 14.64 6.80
N GLY A 613 18.76 13.38 6.39
CA GLY A 613 19.95 12.60 6.76
C GLY A 613 20.17 12.53 8.28
N TYR A 614 21.37 12.17 8.71
CA TYR A 614 21.74 12.14 10.13
C TYR A 614 23.23 12.50 10.32
N GLN A 615 23.58 12.99 11.51
CA GLN A 615 24.95 13.34 11.92
C GLN A 615 25.22 12.78 13.33
N GLY A 616 26.39 12.20 13.57
CA GLY A 616 26.78 11.68 14.90
C GLY A 616 25.84 10.61 15.45
N LEU A 617 25.29 9.76 14.57
CA LEU A 617 24.20 8.84 14.90
C LEU A 617 24.58 7.82 15.99
N ASP A 618 25.84 7.42 16.08
CA ASP A 618 26.35 6.54 17.14
C ASP A 618 26.08 7.09 18.55
N THR A 619 26.46 8.35 18.78
CA THR A 619 26.27 9.06 20.03
C THR A 619 24.79 9.28 20.30
N VAL A 620 24.02 9.64 19.26
CA VAL A 620 22.57 9.82 19.38
C VAL A 620 21.90 8.53 19.82
N VAL A 621 22.19 7.39 19.18
CA VAL A 621 21.62 6.09 19.56
C VAL A 621 21.96 5.73 21.00
N GLN A 622 23.22 5.87 21.41
CA GLN A 622 23.64 5.55 22.78
C GLN A 622 22.93 6.43 23.82
N ARG A 623 22.84 7.74 23.56
CA ARG A 623 22.21 8.70 24.50
C ARG A 623 20.70 8.54 24.57
N LEU A 624 20.03 8.28 23.44
CA LEU A 624 18.60 7.96 23.43
C LEU A 624 18.33 6.66 24.19
N HIS A 625 19.17 5.64 24.01
CA HIS A 625 19.01 4.36 24.72
C HIS A 625 19.17 4.50 26.23
N GLN A 626 20.12 5.31 26.71
CA GLN A 626 20.28 5.62 28.15
C GLN A 626 19.02 6.27 28.75
N LEU A 627 18.25 7.00 27.94
CA LEU A 627 16.98 7.59 28.35
C LEU A 627 15.80 6.64 28.16
N GLY A 628 16.00 5.40 27.68
CA GLY A 628 14.95 4.41 27.46
C GLY A 628 14.26 4.48 26.10
N PHE A 629 14.90 5.11 25.10
CA PHE A 629 14.39 5.17 23.72
C PHE A 629 15.18 4.26 22.79
N TYR A 630 14.47 3.55 21.92
CA TYR A 630 15.05 2.93 20.73
C TYR A 630 15.09 3.93 19.57
N THR A 631 16.15 3.89 18.76
CA THR A 631 16.28 4.79 17.61
C THR A 631 15.78 4.09 16.33
N GLY A 632 14.88 4.75 15.63
CA GLY A 632 14.47 4.41 14.27
C GLY A 632 15.06 5.36 13.23
N LEU A 633 14.99 4.98 11.96
CA LEU A 633 15.35 5.83 10.83
C LEU A 633 14.25 5.88 9.79
N TRP A 634 14.02 7.06 9.23
CA TRP A 634 13.30 7.22 7.97
C TRP A 634 14.22 6.89 6.79
N THR A 635 13.68 6.17 5.79
CA THR A 635 14.45 5.54 4.72
C THR A 635 13.79 5.73 3.35
N GLU A 636 14.45 6.50 2.47
CA GLU A 636 13.93 6.90 1.14
C GLU A 636 14.50 6.17 -0.07
N ASN A 637 15.65 5.50 0.05
CA ASN A 637 16.41 5.02 -1.12
C ASN A 637 16.89 3.56 -1.02
N GLY A 638 16.27 2.75 -0.17
CA GLY A 638 16.69 1.36 0.06
C GLY A 638 17.44 1.15 1.37
N VAL A 639 18.10 0.00 1.51
CA VAL A 639 18.66 -0.50 2.78
C VAL A 639 20.17 -0.77 2.69
N GLU A 640 20.89 -0.07 1.82
CA GLU A 640 22.32 -0.30 1.56
C GLU A 640 23.17 -0.09 2.82
N LYS A 641 22.72 0.79 3.73
CA LYS A 641 23.41 1.13 4.98
C LYS A 641 22.95 0.30 6.18
N ILE A 642 21.96 -0.58 6.02
CA ILE A 642 21.28 -1.23 7.15
C ILE A 642 22.21 -2.08 8.00
N LYS A 643 23.24 -2.69 7.40
CA LYS A 643 24.24 -3.48 8.12
C LYS A 643 24.98 -2.63 9.15
N ASP A 644 25.35 -1.41 8.77
CA ASP A 644 26.05 -0.48 9.65
C ASP A 644 25.08 0.18 10.65
N GLU A 645 23.93 0.66 10.16
CA GLU A 645 22.89 1.33 10.96
C GLU A 645 22.35 0.43 12.08
N VAL A 646 22.04 -0.83 11.77
CA VAL A 646 21.51 -1.78 12.75
C VAL A 646 22.63 -2.46 13.53
N GLY A 647 23.65 -2.98 12.83
CA GLY A 647 24.67 -3.85 13.42
C GLY A 647 25.69 -3.10 14.26
N ARG A 648 26.18 -1.95 13.79
CA ARG A 648 27.19 -1.16 14.50
C ARG A 648 26.58 0.01 15.27
N LEU A 649 25.71 0.80 14.63
CA LEU A 649 25.14 2.01 15.23
C LEU A 649 24.01 1.72 16.21
N GLY A 650 23.27 0.63 16.03
CA GLY A 650 22.28 0.14 16.99
C GLY A 650 20.85 0.60 16.75
N THR A 651 20.48 1.06 15.55
CA THR A 651 19.08 1.40 15.23
C THR A 651 18.20 0.14 15.19
N ARG A 652 16.91 0.28 15.48
CA ARG A 652 15.97 -0.85 15.65
C ARG A 652 14.62 -0.68 14.96
N CYS A 653 14.41 0.42 14.22
CA CYS A 653 13.18 0.68 13.49
C CYS A 653 13.48 1.34 12.14
N MET A 654 12.69 1.02 11.11
CA MET A 654 12.75 1.69 9.80
C MET A 654 11.37 2.19 9.39
N LYS A 655 11.23 3.47 9.02
CA LYS A 655 10.03 4.03 8.39
C LYS A 655 10.29 4.24 6.90
N LEU A 656 9.59 3.47 6.08
CA LEU A 656 9.81 3.42 4.64
C LEU A 656 9.02 4.53 3.96
N ASP A 657 9.72 5.34 3.19
CA ASP A 657 9.14 6.50 2.53
C ASP A 657 8.43 6.15 1.21
N VAL A 658 7.48 7.02 0.83
CA VAL A 658 6.76 6.92 -0.43
C VAL A 658 7.67 7.03 -1.67
N ALA A 659 8.79 7.74 -1.62
CA ALA A 659 9.75 7.76 -2.74
C ALA A 659 10.35 6.37 -3.01
N TRP A 660 10.51 5.56 -1.97
CA TRP A 660 10.95 4.17 -2.14
C TRP A 660 9.77 3.25 -2.47
N VAL A 661 8.80 3.12 -1.56
CA VAL A 661 7.79 2.06 -1.63
C VAL A 661 6.50 2.47 -2.35
N GLY A 662 6.34 3.76 -2.71
CA GLY A 662 5.16 4.33 -3.34
C GLY A 662 4.70 3.69 -4.66
N PRO A 663 5.58 3.11 -5.51
CA PRO A 663 5.14 2.28 -6.63
C PRO A 663 4.19 1.14 -6.21
N GLY A 664 4.29 0.69 -4.96
CA GLY A 664 3.39 -0.27 -4.33
C GLY A 664 3.52 -1.70 -4.81
N TYR A 665 2.47 -2.49 -4.56
CA TYR A 665 2.37 -3.89 -5.01
C TYR A 665 3.60 -4.70 -4.59
N LYS A 666 4.30 -5.31 -5.56
CA LYS A 666 5.52 -6.07 -5.33
C LYS A 666 6.64 -5.21 -4.75
N TRP A 667 6.76 -3.96 -5.22
CA TRP A 667 7.83 -3.06 -4.81
C TRP A 667 7.73 -2.69 -3.34
N GLY A 668 6.52 -2.33 -2.89
CA GLY A 668 6.26 -2.04 -1.48
C GLY A 668 6.47 -3.25 -0.58
N LEU A 669 5.98 -4.43 -0.98
CA LEU A 669 6.16 -5.67 -0.22
C LEU A 669 7.65 -6.08 -0.13
N ASP A 670 8.39 -5.98 -1.23
CA ASP A 670 9.81 -6.30 -1.28
C ASP A 670 10.64 -5.34 -0.44
N GLY A 671 10.30 -4.04 -0.42
CA GLY A 671 10.92 -3.05 0.44
C GLY A 671 10.70 -3.33 1.92
N CYS A 672 9.46 -3.64 2.32
CA CYS A 672 9.13 -4.08 3.68
C CYS A 672 9.96 -5.30 4.09
N ARG A 673 10.03 -6.31 3.21
CA ARG A 673 10.82 -7.53 3.45
C ARG A 673 12.31 -7.22 3.61
N ALA A 674 12.87 -6.35 2.76
CA ALA A 674 14.28 -6.00 2.79
C ALA A 674 14.65 -5.30 4.11
N ALA A 675 13.85 -4.32 4.54
CA ALA A 675 14.08 -3.60 5.79
C ALA A 675 13.87 -4.50 7.02
N PHE A 676 12.79 -5.28 7.05
CA PHE A 676 12.49 -6.17 8.17
C PHE A 676 13.58 -7.23 8.36
N ASN A 677 13.94 -7.94 7.28
CA ASN A 677 15.01 -8.92 7.33
C ASN A 677 16.36 -8.27 7.61
N GLY A 678 16.62 -7.07 7.10
CA GLY A 678 17.85 -6.33 7.37
C GLY A 678 18.02 -6.00 8.85
N ILE A 679 16.94 -5.73 9.59
CA ILE A 679 17.01 -5.60 11.05
C ILE A 679 17.37 -6.96 11.69
N GLU A 680 16.59 -8.01 11.41
CA GLU A 680 16.74 -9.32 12.06
C GLU A 680 18.06 -10.04 11.73
N GLN A 681 18.69 -9.72 10.61
CA GLN A 681 19.97 -10.30 10.18
C GLN A 681 21.18 -9.59 10.78
N ASN A 682 21.04 -8.33 11.17
CA ASN A 682 22.15 -7.51 11.68
C ASN A 682 22.06 -7.24 13.18
N ALA A 683 20.98 -7.65 13.85
CA ALA A 683 20.85 -7.63 15.30
C ALA A 683 19.98 -8.80 15.80
N ASP A 684 20.21 -9.27 17.03
CA ASP A 684 19.26 -10.15 17.72
C ASP A 684 18.08 -9.33 18.26
N ALA A 685 17.29 -8.84 17.32
CA ALA A 685 16.14 -7.98 17.56
C ALA A 685 15.03 -8.32 16.56
N ARG A 686 13.78 -8.15 16.97
CA ARG A 686 12.64 -8.26 16.07
C ARG A 686 12.67 -7.14 15.04
N GLY A 687 12.32 -7.46 13.80
CA GLY A 687 12.08 -6.43 12.80
C GLY A 687 10.93 -5.51 13.24
N PHE A 688 11.12 -4.21 13.13
CA PHE A 688 10.07 -3.21 13.33
C PHE A 688 10.15 -2.19 12.20
N VAL A 689 9.18 -2.29 11.29
CA VAL A 689 9.14 -1.49 10.08
C VAL A 689 7.79 -0.79 10.01
N TRP A 690 7.79 0.47 9.60
CA TRP A 690 6.60 1.25 9.25
C TRP A 690 6.60 1.45 7.75
N CYS A 691 5.47 1.22 7.09
CA CYS A 691 5.38 1.38 5.65
C CYS A 691 4.05 1.97 5.22
N VAL A 692 4.02 2.35 3.95
CA VAL A 692 2.83 2.66 3.18
C VAL A 692 2.88 1.88 1.87
N ALA A 693 1.82 1.93 1.06
CA ALA A 693 1.77 1.27 -0.24
C ALA A 693 1.99 -0.25 -0.16
N GLY A 694 1.58 -0.85 0.95
CA GLY A 694 1.66 -2.29 1.18
C GLY A 694 0.78 -3.11 0.23
N TRP A 695 0.88 -4.43 0.35
CA TRP A 695 0.06 -5.40 -0.36
C TRP A 695 -0.34 -6.56 0.56
N ALA A 696 -1.05 -7.57 0.04
CA ALA A 696 -1.19 -8.83 0.76
C ALA A 696 0.20 -9.38 1.15
N GLY A 697 0.35 -9.79 2.40
CA GLY A 697 1.62 -10.28 2.95
C GLY A 697 2.42 -9.24 3.73
N THR A 698 2.13 -7.94 3.59
CA THR A 698 2.84 -6.88 4.35
C THR A 698 2.73 -7.07 5.86
N GLN A 699 1.66 -7.67 6.37
CA GLN A 699 1.45 -7.90 7.81
C GLN A 699 2.58 -8.66 8.50
N ARG A 700 3.36 -9.47 7.77
CA ARG A 700 4.47 -10.25 8.33
C ARG A 700 5.78 -9.46 8.43
N TYR A 701 5.81 -8.23 7.94
CA TYR A 701 7.02 -7.40 7.87
C TYR A 701 6.83 -6.00 8.43
N ALA A 702 5.63 -5.40 8.38
CA ALA A 702 5.51 -3.99 8.69
C ALA A 702 4.18 -3.60 9.33
N THR A 703 4.26 -2.55 10.15
CA THR A 703 3.16 -1.67 10.52
C THR A 703 2.73 -0.87 9.29
N VAL A 704 1.45 -0.93 8.95
CA VAL A 704 0.89 -0.14 7.86
C VAL A 704 0.38 1.20 8.39
N TRP A 705 0.78 2.28 7.74
CA TRP A 705 0.42 3.65 8.09
C TRP A 705 -0.49 4.26 7.02
N SER A 706 -1.42 5.12 7.46
CA SER A 706 -2.50 5.63 6.63
C SER A 706 -2.13 6.71 5.63
N GLY A 707 -1.00 7.40 5.77
CA GLY A 707 -0.65 8.52 4.88
C GLY A 707 -0.49 9.86 5.57
N ASP A 708 -0.17 10.88 4.78
CA ASP A 708 -0.02 12.25 5.26
C ASP A 708 -1.38 12.95 5.32
N GLN A 709 -1.94 13.15 6.51
CA GLN A 709 -3.22 13.82 6.71
C GLN A 709 -3.16 15.06 7.59
N SER A 710 -4.18 15.91 7.46
CA SER A 710 -4.39 17.06 8.35
C SER A 710 -5.20 16.68 9.59
N GLY A 711 -4.70 17.01 10.78
CA GLY A 711 -5.43 16.93 12.04
C GLY A 711 -6.67 17.81 12.07
N ASN A 712 -7.82 17.19 12.33
CA ASN A 712 -9.13 17.80 12.56
C ASN A 712 -10.11 16.69 13.04
N TRP A 713 -11.37 17.03 13.26
CA TRP A 713 -12.40 16.06 13.69
C TRP A 713 -12.72 15.00 12.64
N GLU A 714 -12.70 15.37 11.36
CA GLU A 714 -12.87 14.43 10.24
C GLU A 714 -11.75 13.38 10.22
N TYR A 715 -10.51 13.79 10.53
CA TYR A 715 -9.37 12.88 10.66
C TYR A 715 -9.68 11.76 11.65
N ILE A 716 -10.10 12.10 12.87
CA ILE A 716 -10.49 11.10 13.87
C ILE A 716 -11.63 10.23 13.34
N ARG A 717 -12.68 10.85 12.78
CA ARG A 717 -13.89 10.14 12.30
C ARG A 717 -13.57 9.05 11.27
N PHE A 718 -12.82 9.38 10.21
CA PHE A 718 -12.56 8.40 9.15
C PHE A 718 -11.45 7.40 9.55
N HIS A 719 -10.55 7.77 10.47
CA HIS A 719 -9.45 6.89 10.88
C HIS A 719 -9.92 5.67 11.68
N ILE A 720 -10.98 5.81 12.48
CA ILE A 720 -11.55 4.69 13.27
C ILE A 720 -11.92 3.50 12.37
N PRO A 721 -12.82 3.62 11.36
CA PRO A 721 -13.12 2.50 10.47
C PRO A 721 -11.92 2.08 9.60
N THR A 722 -10.94 2.96 9.36
CA THR A 722 -9.71 2.62 8.63
C THR A 722 -8.88 1.56 9.38
N VAL A 723 -8.67 1.76 10.69
CA VAL A 723 -7.96 0.80 11.54
C VAL A 723 -8.75 -0.50 11.70
N ILE A 724 -10.07 -0.40 11.87
CA ILE A 724 -10.97 -1.56 11.96
C ILE A 724 -10.89 -2.43 10.68
N GLY A 725 -11.01 -1.81 9.51
CA GLY A 725 -10.97 -2.49 8.21
C GLY A 725 -9.60 -3.12 7.90
N SER A 726 -8.53 -2.47 8.36
CA SER A 726 -7.17 -2.99 8.24
C SER A 726 -7.01 -4.30 9.03
N GLY A 727 -7.56 -4.38 10.25
CA GLY A 727 -7.57 -5.61 11.04
C GLY A 727 -8.32 -6.76 10.34
N LEU A 728 -9.45 -6.47 9.69
CA LEU A 728 -10.21 -7.42 8.85
C LEU A 728 -9.50 -7.78 7.53
N SER A 729 -8.32 -7.21 7.28
CA SER A 729 -7.44 -7.53 6.16
C SER A 729 -6.14 -8.22 6.61
N GLY A 730 -6.04 -8.62 7.89
CA GLY A 730 -4.84 -9.24 8.46
C GLY A 730 -3.77 -8.25 8.92
N PHE A 731 -3.97 -6.94 8.78
CA PHE A 731 -3.05 -5.92 9.27
C PHE A 731 -3.30 -5.62 10.74
N ASN A 732 -2.71 -6.43 11.63
CA ASN A 732 -2.81 -6.22 13.08
C ASN A 732 -2.23 -4.86 13.53
N TYR A 733 -1.13 -4.45 12.92
CA TYR A 733 -0.46 -3.17 13.19
C TYR A 733 -0.83 -2.17 12.10
N ALA A 734 -1.96 -1.50 12.31
CA ALA A 734 -2.47 -0.48 11.42
C ALA A 734 -2.80 0.79 12.20
N THR A 735 -2.34 1.94 11.70
CA THR A 735 -2.52 3.22 12.40
C THR A 735 -2.28 4.42 11.47
N GLY A 736 -2.28 5.62 12.03
CA GLY A 736 -1.88 6.88 11.42
C GLY A 736 -1.34 7.83 12.49
N ASP A 737 -0.87 9.00 12.08
CA ASP A 737 -0.22 9.94 12.98
C ASP A 737 -1.17 10.50 14.03
N VAL A 738 -0.75 10.57 15.29
CA VAL A 738 -1.56 11.25 16.31
C VAL A 738 -1.76 12.72 15.88
N ASP A 739 -3.03 13.10 15.73
CA ASP A 739 -3.48 14.42 15.26
C ASP A 739 -3.04 14.78 13.83
N GLY A 740 -2.69 13.79 12.99
CA GLY A 740 -2.18 14.01 11.63
C GLY A 740 -0.84 14.73 11.58
N ILE A 741 -0.10 14.55 10.48
CA ILE A 741 1.18 15.24 10.23
C ILE A 741 1.01 16.74 10.00
N PHE A 742 -0.08 17.17 9.35
CA PHE A 742 -0.40 18.58 9.10
C PHE A 742 -1.45 19.11 10.07
N LYS A 743 -1.53 20.44 10.25
CA LYS A 743 -2.57 21.14 11.04
C LYS A 743 -2.77 20.51 12.44
N GLY A 744 -3.99 20.49 12.98
CA GLY A 744 -4.29 19.99 14.32
C GLY A 744 -4.72 21.05 15.33
N SER A 745 -5.15 20.60 16.50
CA SER A 745 -5.57 21.44 17.62
C SER A 745 -5.37 20.71 18.96
N ALA A 746 -5.38 21.45 20.06
CA ALA A 746 -5.24 20.86 21.40
C ALA A 746 -6.33 19.81 21.70
N LYS A 747 -7.58 20.07 21.30
CA LYS A 747 -8.70 19.12 21.49
C LYS A 747 -8.56 17.88 20.62
N THR A 748 -8.29 18.04 19.32
CA THR A 748 -8.17 16.91 18.39
C THR A 748 -6.96 16.04 18.74
N TYR A 749 -5.86 16.64 19.19
CA TYR A 749 -4.71 15.89 19.70
C TYR A 749 -5.07 15.01 20.88
N VAL A 750 -5.73 15.57 21.91
CA VAL A 750 -6.18 14.80 23.07
C VAL A 750 -7.13 13.67 22.66
N ARG A 751 -8.13 13.97 21.83
CA ARG A 751 -9.12 12.97 21.42
C ARG A 751 -8.52 11.86 20.58
N ASP A 752 -7.59 12.17 19.69
CA ASP A 752 -6.92 11.17 18.87
C ASP A 752 -5.94 10.31 19.69
N MET A 753 -5.19 10.92 20.61
CA MET A 753 -4.32 10.22 21.56
C MET A 753 -5.10 9.24 22.43
N GLN A 754 -6.27 9.65 22.95
CA GLN A 754 -7.12 8.84 23.84
C GLN A 754 -7.42 7.47 23.26
N TRP A 755 -7.94 7.40 22.03
CA TRP A 755 -8.35 6.12 21.47
C TRP A 755 -7.19 5.32 20.87
N LYS A 756 -6.16 6.00 20.32
CA LYS A 756 -4.95 5.34 19.83
C LYS A 756 -4.13 4.69 20.94
N CYS A 757 -4.33 5.07 22.21
CA CYS A 757 -3.80 4.33 23.34
C CYS A 757 -4.34 2.89 23.45
N PHE A 758 -5.47 2.58 22.79
CA PHE A 758 -6.10 1.25 22.75
C PHE A 758 -5.88 0.51 21.42
N THR A 759 -5.01 1.03 20.55
CA THR A 759 -4.48 0.33 19.38
C THR A 759 -3.05 -0.17 19.68
N PRO A 760 -2.52 -1.17 18.95
CA PRO A 760 -1.17 -1.68 19.20
C PRO A 760 -0.08 -0.61 19.03
N VAL A 761 -0.14 0.15 17.93
CA VAL A 761 0.94 1.04 17.47
C VAL A 761 0.42 2.42 17.14
N TYR A 762 1.23 3.44 17.43
CA TYR A 762 0.88 4.85 17.30
C TYR A 762 2.15 5.71 17.44
N MET A 763 2.22 6.80 16.68
CA MET A 763 3.33 7.75 16.72
C MET A 763 2.82 9.16 16.37
N ALA A 764 3.62 10.18 16.69
CA ALA A 764 3.46 11.52 16.17
C ALA A 764 4.62 11.91 15.25
N ILE A 765 4.33 12.73 14.24
CA ILE A 765 5.32 13.27 13.31
C ILE A 765 5.30 14.80 13.38
N SER A 766 6.41 15.41 13.78
CA SER A 766 6.62 16.85 13.88
C SER A 766 7.26 17.43 12.61
N GLY A 767 7.44 18.75 12.56
CA GLY A 767 8.16 19.44 11.48
C GLY A 767 7.30 19.94 10.31
N TRP A 768 6.04 19.52 10.23
CA TRP A 768 5.13 19.82 9.12
C TRP A 768 3.89 20.65 9.50
N ALA A 769 3.65 20.83 10.80
CA ALA A 769 2.60 21.69 11.34
C ALA A 769 3.20 22.90 12.07
N LYS A 770 2.40 23.94 12.29
CA LYS A 770 2.83 25.14 13.03
C LYS A 770 3.21 24.80 14.49
N ALA A 771 2.44 23.93 15.13
CA ALA A 771 2.77 23.37 16.43
C ALA A 771 3.48 22.03 16.23
N ASN A 772 4.51 21.76 17.02
CA ASN A 772 5.08 20.41 17.06
C ASN A 772 4.06 19.41 17.59
N LYS A 773 4.30 18.12 17.35
CA LYS A 773 3.35 17.04 17.66
C LYS A 773 3.73 16.23 18.90
N GLN A 774 4.57 16.77 19.79
CA GLN A 774 4.82 16.15 21.09
C GLN A 774 3.57 16.23 22.01
N PRO A 775 3.35 15.26 22.92
CA PRO A 775 2.14 15.20 23.75
C PRO A 775 1.93 16.38 24.71
N TRP A 776 2.94 17.22 24.92
CA TRP A 776 2.89 18.42 25.75
C TRP A 776 2.80 19.72 24.95
N ALA A 777 2.76 19.67 23.62
CA ALA A 777 2.88 20.84 22.75
C ALA A 777 1.82 21.93 22.99
N TYR A 778 0.66 21.56 23.55
CA TYR A 778 -0.45 22.47 23.83
C TYR A 778 -0.56 22.88 25.31
N GLY A 779 0.35 22.47 26.18
CA GLY A 779 0.33 22.80 27.62
C GLY A 779 -0.80 22.12 28.39
N GLU A 780 -1.08 22.60 29.61
CA GLU A 780 -2.18 22.09 30.44
C GLU A 780 -3.54 22.70 30.04
N PRO A 781 -4.67 21.99 30.21
CA PRO A 781 -4.82 20.65 30.81
C PRO A 781 -4.55 19.48 29.84
N TYR A 782 -4.25 19.76 28.56
CA TYR A 782 -4.11 18.74 27.51
C TYR A 782 -2.96 17.76 27.80
N THR A 783 -1.85 18.28 28.33
CA THR A 783 -0.67 17.50 28.69
C THR A 783 -0.99 16.45 29.76
N ALA A 784 -1.68 16.83 30.85
CA ALA A 784 -2.11 15.89 31.88
C ALA A 784 -3.06 14.81 31.35
N ILE A 785 -3.97 15.17 30.44
CA ILE A 785 -4.88 14.19 29.83
C ILE A 785 -4.11 13.21 28.94
N ASN A 786 -3.23 13.68 28.06
CA ASN A 786 -2.38 12.81 27.24
C ASN A 786 -1.55 11.86 28.12
N ARG A 787 -0.91 12.41 29.17
CA ARG A 787 -0.14 11.63 30.15
C ARG A 787 -0.99 10.52 30.80
N LYS A 788 -2.23 10.81 31.22
CA LYS A 788 -3.17 9.83 31.82
C LYS A 788 -3.36 8.61 30.91
N TYR A 789 -3.67 8.82 29.64
CA TYR A 789 -3.96 7.72 28.70
C TYR A 789 -2.69 6.97 28.27
N MET A 790 -1.59 7.67 28.05
CA MET A 790 -0.31 7.03 27.73
C MET A 790 0.20 6.15 28.88
N GLN A 791 0.09 6.62 30.13
CA GLN A 791 0.45 5.82 31.30
C GLN A 791 -0.49 4.62 31.48
N LEU A 792 -1.78 4.78 31.20
CA LEU A 792 -2.72 3.65 31.18
C LEU A 792 -2.30 2.62 30.14
N LYS A 793 -1.93 3.02 28.91
CA LYS A 793 -1.42 2.10 27.89
C LYS A 793 -0.19 1.34 28.38
N MET A 794 0.77 2.01 29.01
CA MET A 794 1.96 1.35 29.56
C MET A 794 1.62 0.28 30.59
N ARG A 795 0.64 0.55 31.48
CA ARG A 795 0.17 -0.46 32.42
C ARG A 795 -0.55 -1.61 31.71
N LEU A 796 -1.29 -1.35 30.64
CA LEU A 796 -2.02 -2.35 29.83
C LEU A 796 -1.13 -3.15 28.87
N THR A 797 0.19 -2.95 28.85
CA THR A 797 1.14 -3.74 28.05
C THR A 797 0.90 -5.25 28.11
N PRO A 798 0.76 -5.94 29.26
CA PRO A 798 0.55 -7.39 29.28
C PRO A 798 -0.81 -7.80 28.66
N TYR A 799 -1.84 -6.95 28.77
CA TYR A 799 -3.13 -7.18 28.10
C TYR A 799 -2.97 -7.08 26.58
N MET A 800 -2.43 -5.95 26.11
CA MET A 800 -2.24 -5.65 24.68
C MET A 800 -1.31 -6.65 24.01
N TYR A 801 -0.20 -6.98 24.66
CA TYR A 801 0.85 -7.85 24.14
C TYR A 801 0.39 -9.31 24.03
N SER A 802 -0.50 -9.76 24.92
CA SER A 802 -1.14 -11.08 24.78
C SER A 802 -2.06 -11.15 23.56
N TYR A 803 -2.76 -10.06 23.23
CA TYR A 803 -3.54 -10.00 21.98
C TYR A 803 -2.68 -9.81 20.73
N CYS A 804 -1.53 -9.15 20.83
CA CYS A 804 -0.53 -9.19 19.75
C CYS A 804 -0.03 -10.61 19.51
N ARG A 805 0.14 -11.41 20.57
CA ARG A 805 0.47 -12.84 20.44
C ARG A 805 -0.67 -13.62 19.80
N GLU A 806 -1.93 -13.38 20.17
CA GLU A 806 -3.08 -14.00 19.50
C GLU A 806 -3.10 -13.65 18.00
N ALA A 807 -2.80 -12.41 17.64
CA ALA A 807 -2.69 -11.99 16.25
C ALA A 807 -1.54 -12.69 15.51
N TYR A 808 -0.39 -12.87 16.15
CA TYR A 808 0.74 -13.64 15.62
C TYR A 808 0.38 -15.13 15.42
N GLU A 809 -0.43 -15.72 16.29
CA GLU A 809 -0.80 -17.14 16.21
C GLU A 809 -1.97 -17.42 15.26
N SER A 810 -2.94 -16.50 15.18
CA SER A 810 -4.23 -16.73 14.52
C SER A 810 -4.61 -15.70 13.45
N GLY A 811 -3.89 -14.58 13.32
CA GLY A 811 -4.31 -13.46 12.47
C GLY A 811 -5.48 -12.62 13.01
N THR A 812 -6.11 -13.00 14.12
CA THR A 812 -7.16 -12.20 14.75
C THR A 812 -6.57 -10.90 15.31
N PRO A 813 -6.99 -9.71 14.82
CA PRO A 813 -6.37 -8.46 15.22
C PRO A 813 -6.68 -8.09 16.67
N VAL A 814 -5.88 -7.18 17.22
CA VAL A 814 -6.16 -6.54 18.52
C VAL A 814 -7.32 -5.56 18.39
N CYS A 815 -7.32 -4.70 17.36
CA CYS A 815 -8.43 -3.81 17.04
C CYS A 815 -9.49 -4.61 16.25
N ARG A 816 -10.55 -5.03 16.93
CA ARG A 816 -11.56 -5.93 16.38
C ARG A 816 -12.83 -5.17 16.02
N ALA A 817 -13.25 -5.30 14.77
CA ALA A 817 -14.62 -4.95 14.40
C ALA A 817 -15.61 -5.68 15.30
N MET A 818 -16.72 -5.03 15.63
CA MET A 818 -17.72 -5.60 16.53
C MET A 818 -18.21 -6.99 16.06
N VAL A 819 -18.33 -7.20 14.75
CA VAL A 819 -18.72 -8.48 14.12
C VAL A 819 -17.78 -9.65 14.43
N LEU A 820 -16.50 -9.41 14.75
CA LEU A 820 -15.57 -10.49 15.12
C LEU A 820 -15.91 -11.11 16.47
N GLU A 821 -16.44 -10.31 17.40
CA GLU A 821 -16.83 -10.76 18.75
C GLU A 821 -18.32 -11.10 18.85
N TYR A 822 -19.15 -10.46 18.02
CA TYR A 822 -20.60 -10.61 18.03
C TYR A 822 -21.16 -10.99 16.64
N PRO A 823 -20.67 -12.07 16.00
CA PRO A 823 -21.02 -12.40 14.61
C PRO A 823 -22.50 -12.76 14.40
N LYS A 824 -23.25 -13.06 15.46
CA LYS A 824 -24.70 -13.34 15.41
C LYS A 824 -25.57 -12.10 15.55
N ASP A 825 -24.98 -10.96 15.92
CA ASP A 825 -25.69 -9.69 16.09
C ASP A 825 -25.57 -8.87 14.81
N THR A 826 -26.66 -8.79 14.04
CA THR A 826 -26.68 -8.16 12.72
C THR A 826 -26.38 -6.66 12.76
N ILE A 827 -26.57 -5.99 13.90
CA ILE A 827 -26.21 -4.57 14.07
C ILE A 827 -24.69 -4.37 13.91
N THR A 828 -23.90 -5.39 14.21
CA THR A 828 -22.43 -5.30 14.16
C THR A 828 -21.84 -5.50 12.78
N TRP A 829 -22.65 -5.92 11.79
CA TRP A 829 -22.17 -6.32 10.46
C TRP A 829 -21.91 -5.12 9.53
N GLY A 830 -22.67 -4.05 9.72
CA GLY A 830 -22.67 -2.89 8.84
C GLY A 830 -22.01 -1.66 9.45
N ARG A 831 -22.31 -0.51 8.84
CA ARG A 831 -21.73 0.79 9.20
C ARG A 831 -22.26 1.36 10.52
N GLU A 832 -23.26 0.72 11.11
CA GLU A 832 -23.89 1.08 12.38
C GLU A 832 -22.84 1.15 13.51
N THR A 833 -21.86 0.25 13.51
CA THR A 833 -20.78 0.22 14.51
C THR A 833 -19.43 0.74 14.01
N GLN A 834 -19.39 1.55 12.94
CA GLN A 834 -18.14 1.97 12.29
C GLN A 834 -17.22 2.87 13.16
N TYR A 835 -17.76 3.47 14.23
CA TYR A 835 -17.03 4.39 15.12
C TYR A 835 -16.82 3.82 16.53
N GLN A 836 -16.72 2.49 16.62
CA GLN A 836 -16.35 1.77 17.85
C GLN A 836 -15.69 0.44 17.49
N PHE A 837 -14.89 -0.09 18.40
CA PHE A 837 -14.24 -1.38 18.22
C PHE A 837 -13.99 -2.05 19.56
N MET A 838 -13.71 -3.35 19.52
CA MET A 838 -13.18 -4.09 20.67
C MET A 838 -11.64 -4.05 20.62
N SER A 839 -10.98 -3.57 21.67
CA SER A 839 -9.55 -3.73 21.90
C SER A 839 -9.33 -5.02 22.67
N GLY A 840 -8.88 -6.07 21.98
CA GLY A 840 -8.98 -7.44 22.50
C GLY A 840 -10.45 -7.89 22.63
N GLN A 841 -10.76 -8.74 23.60
CA GLN A 841 -12.13 -9.26 23.77
C GLN A 841 -12.94 -8.55 24.88
N TYR A 842 -12.29 -7.71 25.68
CA TYR A 842 -12.90 -7.18 26.92
C TYR A 842 -13.12 -5.66 26.94
N LEU A 843 -12.42 -4.88 26.12
CA LEU A 843 -12.52 -3.42 26.12
C LEU A 843 -13.24 -2.93 24.87
N LEU A 844 -14.41 -2.32 25.01
CA LEU A 844 -15.10 -1.60 23.93
C LEU A 844 -14.68 -0.14 23.96
N VAL A 845 -14.08 0.32 22.87
CA VAL A 845 -13.58 1.69 22.69
C VAL A 845 -14.52 2.43 21.75
N ALA A 846 -15.09 3.56 22.18
CA ALA A 846 -15.99 4.39 21.37
C ALA A 846 -15.46 5.83 21.29
N PRO A 847 -14.54 6.13 20.35
CA PRO A 847 -13.87 7.42 20.27
C PRO A 847 -14.82 8.60 20.05
N VAL A 848 -14.46 9.77 20.58
CA VAL A 848 -15.13 11.04 20.29
C VAL A 848 -14.52 11.64 19.02
N TYR A 849 -15.33 11.79 17.98
CA TYR A 849 -14.88 12.23 16.65
C TYR A 849 -15.55 13.53 16.18
N LYS A 850 -16.17 14.28 17.10
CA LYS A 850 -16.77 15.61 16.88
C LYS A 850 -16.37 16.55 18.01
N ASP A 851 -16.41 17.86 17.78
CA ASP A 851 -16.16 18.88 18.81
C ASP A 851 -17.31 18.99 19.81
N GLU A 852 -17.50 17.94 20.59
CA GLU A 852 -18.57 17.79 21.54
C GLU A 852 -18.04 17.11 22.83
N GLU A 853 -18.66 17.43 23.96
CA GLU A 853 -18.40 16.77 25.25
C GLU A 853 -19.35 15.60 25.51
N LYS A 854 -19.90 15.04 24.43
CA LYS A 854 -20.82 13.93 24.44
C LYS A 854 -20.55 12.99 23.28
N ARG A 855 -21.09 11.77 23.38
CA ARG A 855 -21.00 10.75 22.34
C ARG A 855 -22.36 10.06 22.17
N ASP A 856 -22.96 10.26 21.01
CA ASP A 856 -24.18 9.56 20.61
C ASP A 856 -23.89 8.16 20.07
N SER A 857 -24.90 7.36 19.74
CA SER A 857 -24.77 6.14 18.93
C SER A 857 -23.63 5.20 19.34
N ILE A 858 -23.47 4.94 20.64
CA ILE A 858 -22.61 3.87 21.14
C ILE A 858 -23.48 2.61 21.25
N TYR A 859 -23.17 1.58 20.48
CA TYR A 859 -23.85 0.31 20.58
C TYR A 859 -23.15 -0.58 21.61
N LEU A 860 -23.89 -1.05 22.62
CA LEU A 860 -23.43 -2.08 23.53
C LEU A 860 -24.09 -3.42 23.13
N PRO A 861 -23.33 -4.40 22.60
CA PRO A 861 -23.86 -5.73 22.28
C PRO A 861 -24.39 -6.44 23.53
N ALA A 862 -25.13 -7.55 23.34
CA ALA A 862 -25.68 -8.34 24.45
C ALA A 862 -24.62 -8.70 25.52
N GLY A 863 -24.99 -8.60 26.79
CA GLY A 863 -24.11 -8.78 27.95
C GLY A 863 -24.18 -7.59 28.92
N GLN A 864 -23.36 -7.61 29.96
CA GLN A 864 -23.21 -6.46 30.88
C GLN A 864 -21.90 -5.73 30.59
N TRP A 865 -21.96 -4.41 30.63
CA TRP A 865 -20.84 -3.51 30.31
C TRP A 865 -20.65 -2.49 31.41
N THR A 866 -19.42 -2.31 31.86
CA THR A 866 -19.08 -1.36 32.93
C THR A 866 -18.30 -0.19 32.35
N ASP A 867 -18.75 1.05 32.57
CA ASP A 867 -17.97 2.25 32.26
C ASP A 867 -16.64 2.20 33.03
N PHE A 868 -15.53 2.22 32.29
CA PHE A 868 -14.20 2.03 32.85
C PHE A 868 -13.81 3.10 33.87
N ASP A 869 -14.32 4.33 33.75
CA ASP A 869 -13.90 5.45 34.60
C ASP A 869 -14.66 5.47 35.93
N ASN A 870 -15.99 5.35 35.89
CA ASN A 870 -16.85 5.52 37.07
C ASN A 870 -17.54 4.24 37.58
N GLY A 871 -17.41 3.10 36.89
CA GLY A 871 -17.99 1.83 37.31
C GLY A 871 -19.49 1.67 37.05
N THR A 872 -20.13 2.58 36.31
CA THR A 872 -21.56 2.44 35.97
C THR A 872 -21.78 1.23 35.09
N VAL A 873 -22.69 0.34 35.51
CA VAL A 873 -23.05 -0.87 34.76
C VAL A 873 -24.23 -0.59 33.83
N TYR A 874 -24.13 -1.05 32.59
CA TYR A 874 -25.14 -0.98 31.55
C TYR A 874 -25.49 -2.40 31.08
N GLN A 875 -26.78 -2.67 30.92
CA GLN A 875 -27.23 -3.83 30.15
C GLN A 875 -27.04 -3.55 28.66
N GLY A 876 -26.50 -4.53 27.94
CA GLY A 876 -26.28 -4.50 26.50
C GLY A 876 -27.54 -4.79 25.69
N GLY A 877 -27.36 -4.98 24.38
CA GLY A 877 -28.45 -5.03 23.40
C GLY A 877 -29.11 -3.67 23.18
N ARG A 878 -28.36 -2.58 23.37
CA ARG A 878 -28.90 -1.22 23.34
C ARG A 878 -27.92 -0.18 22.79
N TRP A 879 -28.49 0.94 22.37
CA TRP A 879 -27.77 2.16 22.05
C TRP A 879 -27.69 3.07 23.27
N LEU A 880 -26.53 3.69 23.49
CA LEU A 880 -26.37 4.84 24.37
C LEU A 880 -26.23 6.09 23.49
N ASN A 881 -27.06 7.08 23.78
CA ASN A 881 -26.99 8.42 23.19
C ASN A 881 -26.75 9.43 24.31
N ASP A 882 -26.27 10.62 23.95
CA ASP A 882 -25.93 11.71 24.88
C ASP A 882 -25.01 11.24 26.02
N PHE A 883 -24.11 10.30 25.73
CA PHE A 883 -23.18 9.79 26.74
C PHE A 883 -22.17 10.89 27.08
N ALA A 884 -22.12 11.30 28.34
CA ALA A 884 -21.19 12.32 28.82
C ALA A 884 -19.73 11.90 28.59
N ALA A 885 -19.04 12.67 27.75
CA ALA A 885 -17.67 12.46 27.35
C ALA A 885 -16.91 13.80 27.41
N PRO A 886 -16.68 14.39 28.61
CA PRO A 886 -15.82 15.57 28.74
C PRO A 886 -14.42 15.31 28.17
N LEU A 887 -13.62 16.36 27.96
CA LEU A 887 -12.34 16.27 27.26
C LEU A 887 -11.38 15.22 27.86
N ASP A 888 -11.41 15.00 29.16
CA ASP A 888 -10.57 14.05 29.90
C ASP A 888 -11.11 12.61 29.93
N LYS A 889 -12.30 12.36 29.36
CA LYS A 889 -12.98 11.08 29.35
C LYS A 889 -13.22 10.54 27.94
N LEU A 890 -12.63 9.39 27.66
CA LEU A 890 -12.94 8.52 26.53
C LEU A 890 -14.09 7.56 26.92
N PRO A 891 -15.16 7.43 26.13
CA PRO A 891 -16.13 6.36 26.29
C PRO A 891 -15.46 4.98 26.10
N LEU A 892 -15.21 4.30 27.22
CA LEU A 892 -14.52 3.02 27.32
C LEU A 892 -15.32 2.10 28.24
N PHE A 893 -15.67 0.93 27.75
CA PHE A 893 -16.53 -0.01 28.48
C PHE A 893 -15.85 -1.37 28.63
N VAL A 894 -15.92 -1.93 29.83
CA VAL A 894 -15.40 -3.25 30.14
C VAL A 894 -16.51 -4.27 30.14
N LYS A 895 -16.37 -5.31 29.32
CA LYS A 895 -17.31 -6.44 29.29
C LYS A 895 -17.23 -7.22 30.61
N GLN A 896 -18.38 -7.59 31.17
CA GLN A 896 -18.41 -8.46 32.34
C GLN A 896 -17.71 -9.80 32.07
N GLY A 897 -16.99 -10.32 33.07
CA GLY A 897 -16.08 -11.47 32.94
C GLY A 897 -14.65 -11.07 32.57
N ALA A 898 -14.35 -9.78 32.40
CA ALA A 898 -13.02 -9.32 32.04
C ALA A 898 -11.98 -9.59 33.14
N ILE A 899 -10.79 -9.98 32.68
CA ILE A 899 -9.57 -10.09 33.46
C ILE A 899 -8.53 -9.26 32.71
N ILE A 900 -8.14 -8.12 33.28
CA ILE A 900 -7.23 -7.16 32.65
C ILE A 900 -5.92 -7.16 33.44
N PRO A 901 -4.87 -7.87 32.98
CA PRO A 901 -3.56 -7.80 33.60
C PRO A 901 -2.91 -6.44 33.36
N LYS A 902 -2.22 -5.94 34.38
CA LYS A 902 -1.47 -4.69 34.37
C LYS A 902 -0.09 -4.86 34.97
N TYR A 903 0.90 -4.29 34.30
CA TYR A 903 2.26 -4.12 34.84
C TYR A 903 2.37 -2.88 35.74
N PRO A 904 3.49 -2.71 36.45
CA PRO A 904 3.78 -1.48 37.19
C PRO A 904 3.74 -0.25 36.27
N ALA A 905 3.45 0.91 36.86
CA ALA A 905 3.52 2.17 36.13
C ALA A 905 4.97 2.47 35.72
N MET A 906 5.20 2.59 34.42
CA MET A 906 6.48 2.87 33.79
C MET A 906 6.32 3.78 32.57
N LEU A 907 7.37 4.52 32.23
CA LEU A 907 7.48 5.43 31.10
C LEU A 907 8.02 4.74 29.84
N TYR A 908 8.71 3.62 30.00
CA TYR A 908 9.18 2.74 28.92
C TYR A 908 9.34 1.31 29.46
N ASP A 909 9.27 0.28 28.60
CA ASP A 909 9.10 -1.14 28.98
C ASP A 909 10.16 -1.69 29.94
N ALA A 910 11.37 -1.15 29.88
CA ALA A 910 12.52 -1.60 30.67
C ALA A 910 12.86 -0.67 31.85
N GLU A 911 12.02 0.31 32.17
CA GLU A 911 12.30 1.24 33.28
C GLU A 911 12.31 0.54 34.64
N LYS A 912 11.38 -0.41 34.85
CA LYS A 912 11.19 -1.11 36.13
C LYS A 912 11.05 -2.62 35.90
N PRO A 913 11.47 -3.44 36.88
CA PRO A 913 11.14 -4.87 36.87
C PRO A 913 9.63 -5.10 36.79
N LYS A 914 9.23 -6.17 36.10
CA LYS A 914 7.82 -6.61 35.97
C LYS A 914 7.43 -7.52 37.13
N ASP A 915 7.91 -7.20 38.32
CA ASP A 915 7.81 -8.02 39.54
C ASP A 915 6.45 -7.95 40.23
N THR A 916 5.55 -7.10 39.75
CA THR A 916 4.18 -7.00 40.23
C THR A 916 3.20 -7.16 39.08
N LEU A 917 2.33 -8.16 39.16
CA LEU A 917 1.18 -8.32 38.28
C LEU A 917 -0.07 -7.87 39.02
N THR A 918 -0.74 -6.84 38.51
CA THR A 918 -2.06 -6.44 39.00
C THR A 918 -3.13 -7.00 38.07
N LEU A 919 -4.14 -7.69 38.61
CA LEU A 919 -5.29 -8.17 37.85
C LEU A 919 -6.51 -7.32 38.19
N GLU A 920 -7.01 -6.58 37.21
CA GLU A 920 -8.28 -5.90 37.31
C GLU A 920 -9.39 -6.84 36.83
N ILE A 921 -10.31 -7.21 37.73
CA ILE A 921 -11.28 -8.28 37.56
C ILE A 921 -12.70 -7.70 37.61
N TYR A 922 -13.48 -7.99 36.57
CA TYR A 922 -14.92 -7.67 36.49
C TYR A 922 -15.69 -9.00 36.56
N PRO A 923 -16.09 -9.48 37.74
CA PRO A 923 -16.62 -10.83 37.93
C PRO A 923 -17.84 -11.12 37.05
N GLY A 924 -17.85 -12.31 36.44
CA GLY A 924 -18.94 -12.86 35.66
C GLY A 924 -19.02 -14.37 35.83
N ALA A 925 -19.91 -15.03 35.08
CA ALA A 925 -20.07 -16.48 35.17
C ALA A 925 -18.84 -17.25 34.63
N ASP A 926 -18.17 -16.72 33.60
CA ASP A 926 -17.04 -17.38 32.92
C ASP A 926 -16.07 -16.35 32.32
N GLY A 927 -15.09 -15.91 33.12
CA GLY A 927 -14.01 -15.02 32.69
C GLY A 927 -12.70 -15.79 32.50
N HIS A 928 -11.97 -15.50 31.41
CA HIS A 928 -10.70 -16.14 31.11
C HIS A 928 -9.71 -15.20 30.41
N PHE A 929 -8.43 -15.34 30.74
CA PHE A 929 -7.36 -14.62 30.07
C PHE A 929 -6.11 -15.50 29.98
N LYS A 930 -5.52 -15.58 28.79
CA LYS A 930 -4.26 -16.29 28.56
C LYS A 930 -3.14 -15.26 28.47
N LEU A 931 -2.46 -15.03 29.59
CA LEU A 931 -1.34 -14.10 29.66
C LEU A 931 -0.12 -14.67 28.93
N TYR A 932 0.39 -13.92 27.97
CA TYR A 932 1.63 -14.22 27.25
C TYR A 932 2.78 -13.36 27.76
N GLU A 933 3.93 -13.98 28.02
CA GLU A 933 5.16 -13.31 28.44
C GLU A 933 6.37 -13.89 27.70
N ASP A 934 7.28 -13.02 27.27
CA ASP A 934 8.58 -13.35 26.69
C ASP A 934 9.58 -12.22 27.01
N ASP A 935 10.78 -12.27 26.45
CA ASP A 935 11.78 -11.21 26.68
C ASP A 935 11.38 -9.83 26.10
N GLY A 936 10.44 -9.80 25.15
CA GLY A 936 9.91 -8.60 24.51
C GLY A 936 10.79 -7.98 23.43
N ALA A 937 11.96 -8.54 23.12
CA ALA A 937 12.95 -7.84 22.31
C ALA A 937 13.59 -8.70 21.21
N THR A 938 13.91 -9.96 21.50
CA THR A 938 14.74 -10.79 20.63
C THR A 938 13.92 -11.70 19.73
N LEU A 939 14.61 -12.53 18.93
CA LEU A 939 14.01 -13.56 18.08
C LEU A 939 13.79 -14.89 18.81
N ALA A 940 14.16 -15.00 20.10
CA ALA A 940 14.10 -16.25 20.86
C ALA A 940 12.67 -16.83 20.98
N TYR A 941 11.64 -15.96 20.97
CA TYR A 941 10.24 -16.40 20.96
C TYR A 941 9.88 -17.28 19.75
N ARG A 942 10.57 -17.06 18.61
CA ARG A 942 10.36 -17.76 17.34
C ARG A 942 11.43 -18.83 17.07
N LYS A 943 12.68 -18.58 17.46
CA LYS A 943 13.81 -19.50 17.22
C LYS A 943 13.90 -20.62 18.25
N ASP A 944 13.64 -20.30 19.52
CA ASP A 944 13.92 -21.18 20.66
C ASP A 944 12.64 -21.57 21.42
N ASN A 945 11.47 -21.12 20.96
CA ASN A 945 10.20 -21.19 21.70
C ASN A 945 10.32 -20.63 23.14
N ALA A 946 11.13 -19.59 23.32
CA ALA A 946 11.39 -18.98 24.62
C ALA A 946 10.29 -17.97 25.00
N TYR A 947 9.20 -18.48 25.56
CA TYR A 947 8.08 -17.70 26.09
C TYR A 947 7.35 -18.50 27.17
N ALA A 948 6.43 -17.84 27.88
CA ALA A 948 5.58 -18.46 28.88
C ALA A 948 4.12 -18.04 28.74
N TYR A 949 3.24 -18.94 29.16
CA TYR A 949 1.80 -18.72 29.26
C TYR A 949 1.33 -18.88 30.70
N THR A 950 0.42 -18.01 31.14
CA THR A 950 -0.29 -18.13 32.41
C THR A 950 -1.79 -18.04 32.14
N ASN A 951 -2.52 -19.13 32.35
CA ASN A 951 -3.98 -19.12 32.23
C ASN A 951 -4.59 -18.54 33.52
N ILE A 952 -5.49 -17.58 33.36
CA ILE A 952 -6.18 -16.91 34.46
C ILE A 952 -7.68 -17.08 34.23
N SER A 953 -8.42 -17.50 35.25
CA SER A 953 -9.89 -17.58 35.18
C SER A 953 -10.54 -16.92 36.38
N SER A 954 -11.77 -16.44 36.17
CA SER A 954 -12.63 -15.84 37.20
C SER A 954 -14.05 -16.32 36.97
N ALA A 955 -14.66 -16.95 37.96
CA ALA A 955 -16.03 -17.43 37.89
C ALA A 955 -16.82 -17.03 39.12
N THR A 956 -18.06 -16.59 38.92
CA THR A 956 -19.01 -16.27 39.98
C THR A 956 -20.12 -17.30 39.99
N ALA A 957 -20.30 -17.99 41.10
CA ALA A 957 -21.34 -19.00 41.29
C ALA A 957 -22.02 -18.80 42.65
N GLY A 958 -23.32 -18.49 42.64
CA GLY A 958 -24.05 -18.17 43.86
C GLY A 958 -23.42 -17.00 44.62
N LYS A 959 -22.93 -17.28 45.83
CA LYS A 959 -22.27 -16.31 46.73
C LYS A 959 -20.75 -16.40 46.73
N GLU A 960 -20.16 -16.99 45.70
CA GLU A 960 -18.72 -17.18 45.59
C GLU A 960 -18.18 -16.58 44.31
N ILE A 961 -17.09 -15.81 44.41
CA ILE A 961 -16.24 -15.43 43.29
C ILE A 961 -14.92 -16.19 43.46
N ARG A 962 -14.55 -16.98 42.47
CA ARG A 962 -13.30 -17.76 42.48
C ARG A 962 -12.41 -17.35 41.32
N ILE A 963 -11.18 -16.99 41.64
CA ILE A 963 -10.17 -16.49 40.71
C ILE A 963 -8.97 -17.44 40.77
N LYS A 964 -8.59 -18.03 39.65
CA LYS A 964 -7.46 -18.95 39.54
C LYS A 964 -6.40 -18.36 38.65
N VAL A 965 -5.20 -18.18 39.18
CA VAL A 965 -3.98 -17.92 38.40
C VAL A 965 -3.21 -19.24 38.33
N ALA A 966 -3.29 -19.92 37.18
CA ALA A 966 -2.63 -21.21 37.00
C ALA A 966 -1.10 -21.08 37.06
N ALA A 967 -0.43 -22.21 37.28
CA ALA A 967 1.02 -22.28 37.12
C ALA A 967 1.42 -21.87 35.70
N SER A 968 2.41 -20.97 35.60
CA SER A 968 2.99 -20.55 34.34
C SER A 968 3.69 -21.72 33.66
N THR A 969 3.51 -21.87 32.34
CA THR A 969 4.13 -22.92 31.51
C THR A 969 5.04 -22.30 30.46
N GLY A 970 6.24 -22.84 30.28
CA GLY A 970 7.28 -22.28 29.39
C GLY A 970 8.28 -21.38 30.13
N THR A 971 9.37 -21.02 29.47
CA THR A 971 10.52 -20.30 30.05
C THR A 971 11.11 -19.32 29.05
N TYR A 972 11.62 -18.19 29.54
CA TYR A 972 12.38 -17.23 28.73
C TYR A 972 13.42 -16.51 29.58
N ARG A 973 14.39 -15.86 28.93
CA ARG A 973 15.46 -15.12 29.61
C ARG A 973 14.88 -13.91 30.36
N GLY A 974 15.23 -13.76 31.63
CA GLY A 974 14.73 -12.68 32.48
C GLY A 974 13.35 -12.93 33.07
N GLN A 975 12.79 -14.14 32.91
CA GLN A 975 11.58 -14.55 33.62
C GLN A 975 11.82 -14.55 35.13
N LEU A 976 10.95 -13.88 35.88
CA LEU A 976 11.00 -13.84 37.34
C LEU A 976 10.44 -15.16 37.91
N PRO A 977 11.16 -15.87 38.79
CA PRO A 977 10.65 -17.11 39.40
C PRO A 977 9.51 -16.84 40.39
N GLN A 978 9.45 -15.63 40.93
CA GLN A 978 8.41 -15.18 41.85
C GLN A 978 7.98 -13.75 41.50
N ARG A 979 6.71 -13.42 41.72
CA ARG A 979 6.19 -12.06 41.54
C ARG A 979 5.11 -11.71 42.55
N SER A 980 4.98 -10.44 42.89
CA SER A 980 3.84 -9.92 43.64
C SER A 980 2.56 -10.01 42.79
N LEU A 981 1.50 -10.60 43.35
CA LEU A 981 0.18 -10.65 42.73
C LEU A 981 -0.79 -9.76 43.49
N LYS A 982 -1.38 -8.79 42.79
CA LYS A 982 -2.40 -7.89 43.33
C LYS A 982 -3.68 -8.01 42.52
N LEU A 983 -4.83 -7.89 43.16
CA LEU A 983 -6.13 -7.94 42.48
C LEU A 983 -6.98 -6.72 42.86
N GLU A 984 -7.67 -6.19 41.85
CA GLU A 984 -8.71 -5.17 41.96
C GLU A 984 -10.00 -5.85 41.47
N VAL A 985 -10.83 -6.32 42.40
CA VAL A 985 -12.07 -7.07 42.07
C VAL A 985 -13.27 -6.15 42.21
N PHE A 986 -13.90 -5.78 41.11
CA PHE A 986 -15.06 -4.88 41.13
C PHE A 986 -16.33 -5.60 41.55
N SER A 987 -16.89 -5.16 42.66
CA SER A 987 -18.12 -5.69 43.24
C SER A 987 -18.70 -4.63 44.15
N ASN A 988 -20.01 -4.41 44.08
CA ASN A 988 -20.71 -3.54 45.03
C ASN A 988 -20.95 -4.22 46.39
N THR A 989 -20.65 -5.52 46.49
CA THR A 989 -20.90 -6.35 47.67
C THR A 989 -19.57 -6.61 48.39
N ARG A 990 -19.52 -6.23 49.66
CA ARG A 990 -18.37 -6.51 50.54
C ARG A 990 -18.27 -8.02 50.80
N PRO A 991 -17.09 -8.64 50.66
CA PRO A 991 -16.94 -10.05 50.97
C PRO A 991 -16.91 -10.30 52.48
N LYS A 992 -17.44 -11.44 52.92
CA LYS A 992 -17.30 -11.95 54.30
C LYS A 992 -15.89 -12.44 54.56
N ALA A 993 -15.30 -13.11 53.57
CA ALA A 993 -13.96 -13.67 53.64
C ALA A 993 -13.31 -13.67 52.26
N VAL A 994 -11.98 -13.54 52.26
CA VAL A 994 -11.14 -13.77 51.09
C VAL A 994 -10.02 -14.72 51.50
N THR A 995 -9.80 -15.78 50.73
CA THR A 995 -8.76 -16.77 51.00
C THR A 995 -7.88 -16.99 49.78
N LEU A 996 -6.59 -17.27 50.01
CA LEU A 996 -5.64 -17.80 49.01
C LEU A 996 -5.29 -19.24 49.39
N ASN A 997 -5.58 -20.18 48.50
CA ASN A 997 -5.33 -21.62 48.70
C ASN A 997 -5.90 -22.11 50.05
N GLY A 998 -7.10 -21.64 50.40
CA GLY A 998 -7.82 -21.97 51.64
C GLY A 998 -7.35 -21.20 52.89
N LYS A 999 -6.31 -20.37 52.82
CA LYS A 999 -5.82 -19.56 53.96
C LYS A 999 -6.37 -18.14 53.88
N PRO A 1000 -6.79 -17.52 55.00
CA PRO A 1000 -7.23 -16.12 55.02
C PRO A 1000 -6.20 -15.17 54.41
N LEU A 1001 -6.66 -14.21 53.61
CA LEU A 1001 -5.82 -13.23 52.91
C LEU A 1001 -6.14 -11.81 53.35
N ARG A 1002 -5.18 -10.88 53.25
CA ARG A 1002 -5.40 -9.46 53.50
C ARG A 1002 -6.12 -8.82 52.31
N TRP A 1003 -7.17 -8.07 52.60
CA TRP A 1003 -7.93 -7.31 51.62
C TRP A 1003 -8.52 -6.05 52.24
N SER A 1004 -8.95 -5.13 51.38
CA SER A 1004 -9.74 -3.96 51.76
C SER A 1004 -10.87 -3.74 50.76
N PHE A 1005 -11.94 -3.09 51.19
CA PHE A 1005 -13.08 -2.76 50.35
C PHE A 1005 -13.27 -1.25 50.31
N ASP A 1006 -13.35 -0.70 49.11
CA ASP A 1006 -13.64 0.71 48.86
C ASP A 1006 -14.93 0.82 48.05
N ALA A 1007 -15.99 1.30 48.71
CA ALA A 1007 -17.30 1.50 48.07
C ALA A 1007 -17.29 2.65 47.04
N THR A 1008 -16.32 3.56 47.11
CA THR A 1008 -16.23 4.75 46.26
C THR A 1008 -15.46 4.47 44.96
N CYS A 1009 -14.48 3.56 45.00
CA CYS A 1009 -13.72 3.15 43.83
C CYS A 1009 -14.63 2.45 42.81
N LYS A 1010 -14.97 3.14 41.70
CA LYS A 1010 -15.83 2.64 40.61
C LYS A 1010 -17.10 1.93 41.11
N LYS A 1011 -17.78 2.50 42.11
CA LYS A 1011 -19.01 1.94 42.74
C LYS A 1011 -18.80 0.59 43.47
N GLY A 1012 -17.56 0.28 43.86
CA GLY A 1012 -17.22 -0.87 44.70
C GLY A 1012 -16.03 -1.65 44.16
N CYS A 1013 -14.93 -1.67 44.91
CA CYS A 1013 -13.74 -2.43 44.57
C CYS A 1013 -13.16 -3.12 45.81
N ILE A 1014 -12.77 -4.38 45.64
CA ILE A 1014 -12.07 -5.18 46.65
C ILE A 1014 -10.60 -5.25 46.23
N PHE A 1015 -9.74 -4.63 47.01
CA PHE A 1015 -8.29 -4.67 46.79
C PHE A 1015 -7.69 -5.83 47.59
N ILE A 1016 -6.99 -6.71 46.89
CA ILE A 1016 -6.37 -7.91 47.45
C ILE A 1016 -4.87 -7.86 47.18
N ASP A 1017 -4.07 -8.10 48.21
CA ASP A 1017 -2.64 -8.34 48.07
C ASP A 1017 -2.35 -9.81 48.37
N ALA A 1018 -2.08 -10.59 47.32
CA ALA A 1018 -1.77 -12.01 47.43
C ALA A 1018 -0.29 -12.26 47.81
N GLY A 1019 0.52 -11.21 47.99
CA GLY A 1019 1.93 -11.31 48.31
C GLY A 1019 2.77 -11.77 47.12
N ILE A 1020 4.00 -12.17 47.42
CA ILE A 1020 4.96 -12.71 46.44
C ILE A 1020 4.69 -14.21 46.28
N LEU A 1021 4.37 -14.63 45.06
CA LEU A 1021 4.03 -16.01 44.73
C LEU A 1021 5.03 -16.59 43.74
N ASP A 1022 5.31 -17.89 43.87
CA ASP A 1022 6.00 -18.67 42.85
C ASP A 1022 5.10 -18.79 41.62
N ILE A 1023 5.61 -18.36 40.46
CA ILE A 1023 4.84 -18.38 39.21
C ILE A 1023 4.53 -19.79 38.73
N ARG A 1024 5.19 -20.83 39.28
CA ARG A 1024 4.97 -22.25 38.98
C ARG A 1024 3.94 -22.91 39.87
N GLN A 1025 3.32 -22.16 40.78
CA GLN A 1025 2.26 -22.67 41.65
C GLN A 1025 0.91 -22.04 41.31
N LEU A 1026 -0.16 -22.78 41.54
CA LEU A 1026 -1.52 -22.28 41.44
C LEU A 1026 -1.79 -21.28 42.58
N ALA A 1027 -2.34 -20.12 42.22
CA ALA A 1027 -2.98 -19.23 43.17
C ALA A 1027 -4.50 -19.31 42.99
N ASP A 1028 -5.18 -19.92 43.96
CA ASP A 1028 -6.64 -20.05 44.02
C ASP A 1028 -7.20 -19.06 45.04
N ILE A 1029 -7.73 -17.95 44.56
CA ILE A 1029 -8.31 -16.89 45.37
C ILE A 1029 -9.83 -17.06 45.38
N GLN A 1030 -10.42 -17.17 46.58
CA GLN A 1030 -11.86 -17.33 46.78
C GLN A 1030 -12.38 -16.17 47.61
N LEU A 1031 -13.46 -15.53 47.14
CA LEU A 1031 -14.19 -14.50 47.85
C LEU A 1031 -15.60 -15.01 48.12
N THR A 1032 -16.03 -14.97 49.39
CA THR A 1032 -17.41 -15.27 49.78
C THR A 1032 -18.18 -13.97 49.95
N ILE A 1033 -19.13 -13.68 49.06
CA ILE A 1033 -19.99 -12.48 49.10
C ILE A 1033 -21.26 -12.73 49.93
N GLU A 1034 -21.89 -11.67 50.43
CA GLU A 1034 -23.01 -11.78 51.40
C GLU A 1034 -24.32 -12.35 50.86
#